data_AF-A0A5N6J593-F1
#
_entry.id   AF-A0A5N6J593-F1
#
_cell.length_a   1.000
_cell.length_b   1.000
_cell.length_c   1.000
_cell.angle_alpha   90.00
_cell.angle_beta   90.00
_cell.angle_gamma   90.00
#
_symmetry.space_group_name_H-M   'P 1'
#
loop_
_entity.id
_entity.type
_entity.pdbx_description
1 polymer ?
#
loop_
_entity_poly.entity_id
_entity_poly.type
_entity_poly.pdbx_seq_one_letter_code
_entity_poly.pdbx_strand_id
1 'polypeptide(L)'
;MRQWKDIIEMPHRDRAPGWRPATLRGIYLGSLAGLMLTMLITIGGIYLGSAARGGLAIFSSTEDIATAQQVAYTFVPMVMGVIIGVMWSFTEYDALRLEPYFLLSNPKGASADVLLLNYVFGHFTTTPFRAARNRHWVAFCVSILSISLQLILPAVLGNLVSAEVVSMHFPQTLKTWPRFINLDTHAYWTFHNIANQALSINLAHSTSDVIGSRKYAMPPVQTYWNSGSEEDMWRLNQSVYWADVSCAYIDGDGLLTELSRMEGDHEALPVSELLLSDQGGSRLANVAGAFDTCTARSDQEEDIDIPQIQYWKLLQWNENPKFCGQFDLVGVAVHANQVVDAQHGSNKSSDQFSPFGCSVDYMTAEAEVTLYANGSVALVDVQSDAATNLSETGFDTAMFSSSLLRMAVATNHMDDQYGMLSQGDVWSEVDAAISQSFVPLMSRTFDLRQTVHVQSIRIVQRVALLVQKSSVRVSAVILTFGVVLVASLLYLYPRRPNFLSGNPASIASMCCIATDVIDATSLEKLSQMELEVLSTRQLRCFLRKGSCSWRETTQGQRLAISFPDYATPRSQKKPRRRADPPPPFLMIPIFILEISAFLAALGGMLIIISKSFQYGYFPPLTDIKADDLRIIWMLLPPASAALIRGLYISVYQNFTILEPWFILQKGNATARSSFLLDYGSQSPFAVALRCFNRRYLLLGLVSLTCILNTILTILASALFALEYTPMATGNIVQSEYDHQSYNVGNHTSILSEADLFQSSIYTGISILPWTTTAHSLLPVQSNMTEDQWATSPLVGIGANLTCQPLSVANSLSEDILSGPTYWQYSPSGHPNTTCRISAQESALSGSKATFNVDFIAPTESDQKHPLCRKPGILVVARSNEAGLAEVPPENIAALYCESSATIQTFLATFDLRGYVEIYDTMNGTAITEGPMLANVTASLANYNRAFANPLQANITQYPAKDRHKILQNWFGLLAAHVYKQKNTSDSTTIDIDLLVEAATLVYQTVFATDLTLHRDFHFNRLSTPVSVPDATIFDTFMSFIPVRPAFIVVFLIIAFDTFVLMYVFITRKRRFDFPRSPRSIGSMLPWIAKSKMLNDFRDTSSWSPSERAAHLMKLNKRYALIRTDLGDGKGTYALDEEPSVVGECDVRDIPAKDPVVQSTPVHSDRS
;
A
#
# COMPACT_ATOMS: atom_id res chain seq x y z
N MET A 1 41.18 29.83 3.19
CA MET A 1 41.95 29.79 1.93
C MET A 1 43.35 30.46 1.98
N ARG A 2 43.87 30.97 3.12
CA ARG A 2 45.23 31.57 3.18
C ARG A 2 46.37 30.63 3.64
N GLN A 3 46.08 29.40 4.08
CA GLN A 3 47.11 28.43 4.50
C GLN A 3 47.58 27.45 3.41
N TRP A 4 47.11 27.61 2.16
CA TRP A 4 47.43 26.69 1.06
C TRP A 4 48.55 27.20 0.13
N LYS A 5 48.98 28.46 0.25
CA LYS A 5 50.00 29.06 -0.62
C LYS A 5 51.45 28.75 -0.23
N ASP A 6 51.71 28.42 1.04
CA ASP A 6 53.09 28.23 1.52
C ASP A 6 53.61 26.78 1.39
N ILE A 7 52.95 25.97 0.55
CA ILE A 7 53.34 24.57 0.26
C ILE A 7 54.17 24.49 -1.03
N ILE A 8 54.29 25.58 -1.79
CA ILE A 8 54.90 25.60 -3.12
C ILE A 8 56.16 26.46 -3.09
N GLU A 9 57.25 25.91 -2.56
CA GLU A 9 58.63 26.19 -3.01
C GLU A 9 59.65 25.40 -2.16
N MET A 10 60.19 24.31 -2.74
CA MET A 10 61.63 24.05 -2.85
C MET A 10 61.91 22.65 -3.44
N PRO A 11 62.93 22.49 -4.29
CA PRO A 11 63.30 21.22 -4.90
C PRO A 11 64.29 20.46 -3.99
N HIS A 12 63.99 19.20 -3.65
CA HIS A 12 64.98 18.33 -3.01
C HIS A 12 65.14 17.00 -3.74
N ARG A 13 66.41 16.76 -4.11
CA ARG A 13 67.02 15.63 -4.81
C ARG A 13 66.48 14.27 -4.37
N ASP A 14 66.10 13.48 -5.38
CA ASP A 14 66.11 12.02 -5.51
C ASP A 14 66.33 11.21 -4.23
N ARG A 15 65.26 11.06 -3.44
CA ARG A 15 65.07 9.85 -2.63
C ARG A 15 64.25 8.86 -3.46
N ALA A 16 64.69 7.61 -3.51
CA ALA A 16 63.86 6.53 -4.03
C ALA A 16 62.48 6.56 -3.33
N PRO A 17 61.37 6.43 -4.05
CA PRO A 17 60.04 6.53 -3.45
C PRO A 17 59.86 5.46 -2.39
N GLY A 18 59.63 5.87 -1.13
CA GLY A 18 59.42 4.96 -0.01
C GLY A 18 58.26 3.99 -0.22
N TRP A 19 58.31 2.85 0.46
CA TRP A 19 57.33 1.76 0.34
C TRP A 19 55.91 2.23 0.67
N ARG A 20 54.95 1.82 -0.17
CA ARG A 20 53.52 2.06 0.02
C ARG A 20 52.74 0.74 -0.17
N PRO A 21 51.68 0.50 0.63
CA PRO A 21 50.83 -0.67 0.47
C PRO A 21 50.07 -0.60 -0.86
N ALA A 22 49.67 -1.75 -1.38
CA ALA A 22 49.00 -1.84 -2.68
C ALA A 22 47.71 -1.00 -2.74
N THR A 23 46.99 -0.92 -1.62
CA THR A 23 45.75 -0.14 -1.39
C THR A 23 45.94 1.37 -1.58
N LEU A 24 47.15 1.90 -1.35
CA LEU A 24 47.50 3.32 -1.52
C LEU A 24 48.28 3.60 -2.82
N ARG A 25 48.49 2.59 -3.67
CA ARG A 25 49.11 2.75 -4.98
C ARG A 25 48.09 3.17 -6.03
N GLY A 26 48.59 3.79 -7.10
CA GLY A 26 47.76 4.35 -8.18
C GLY A 26 46.80 3.35 -8.82
N ILE A 27 47.23 2.10 -9.01
CA ILE A 27 46.42 1.06 -9.66
C ILE A 27 45.15 0.75 -8.83
N TYR A 28 45.31 0.51 -7.53
CA TYR A 28 44.18 0.17 -6.67
C TYR A 28 43.25 1.37 -6.47
N LEU A 29 43.78 2.53 -6.11
CA LEU A 29 42.97 3.74 -5.94
C LEU A 29 42.28 4.15 -7.25
N GLY A 30 42.97 4.04 -8.39
CA GLY A 30 42.39 4.28 -9.71
C GLY A 30 41.23 3.33 -10.02
N SER A 31 41.40 2.03 -9.72
CA SER A 31 40.32 1.04 -9.88
C SER A 31 39.12 1.35 -8.98
N LEU A 32 39.35 1.78 -7.74
CA LEU A 32 38.30 2.13 -6.78
C LEU A 32 37.54 3.41 -7.20
N ALA A 33 38.27 4.44 -7.64
CA ALA A 33 37.66 5.65 -8.21
C ALA A 33 36.84 5.31 -9.46
N GLY A 34 37.37 4.44 -10.32
CA GLY A 34 36.67 3.92 -11.50
C GLY A 34 35.35 3.26 -11.12
N LEU A 35 35.36 2.34 -10.15
CA LEU A 35 34.15 1.65 -9.67
C LEU A 35 33.10 2.63 -9.08
N MET A 36 33.54 3.59 -8.26
CA MET A 36 32.63 4.61 -7.70
C MET A 36 32.04 5.50 -8.79
N LEU A 37 32.84 5.89 -9.79
CA LEU A 37 32.40 6.70 -10.92
C LEU A 37 31.47 5.92 -11.87
N THR A 38 31.75 4.65 -12.14
CA THR A 38 30.84 3.80 -12.93
C THR A 38 29.51 3.64 -12.22
N MET A 39 29.49 3.43 -10.91
CA MET A 39 28.25 3.32 -10.14
C MET A 39 27.47 4.64 -10.12
N LEU A 40 28.17 5.77 -10.02
CA LEU A 40 27.54 7.09 -10.10
C LEU A 40 26.86 7.32 -11.46
N ILE A 41 27.56 6.98 -12.55
CA ILE A 41 27.05 7.12 -13.92
C ILE A 41 25.89 6.15 -14.16
N THR A 42 25.97 4.90 -13.70
CA THR A 42 24.89 3.93 -13.89
C THR A 42 23.63 4.34 -13.14
N ILE A 43 23.72 4.77 -11.87
CA ILE A 43 22.57 5.27 -11.11
C ILE A 43 21.96 6.50 -11.80
N GLY A 44 22.79 7.45 -12.23
CA GLY A 44 22.33 8.64 -12.93
C GLY A 44 21.66 8.33 -14.28
N GLY A 45 22.22 7.40 -15.05
CA GLY A 45 21.67 6.95 -16.32
C GLY A 45 20.35 6.19 -16.17
N ILE A 46 20.27 5.29 -15.18
CA ILE A 46 19.03 4.58 -14.84
C ILE A 46 17.95 5.58 -14.40
N TYR A 47 18.31 6.56 -13.57
CA TYR A 47 17.38 7.61 -13.13
C TYR A 47 16.87 8.47 -14.30
N LEU A 48 17.76 8.95 -15.17
CA LEU A 48 17.37 9.79 -16.31
C LEU A 48 16.55 9.00 -17.33
N GLY A 49 16.89 7.73 -17.56
CA GLY A 49 16.13 6.83 -18.43
C GLY A 49 14.76 6.48 -17.88
N SER A 50 14.65 6.22 -16.57
CA SER A 50 13.38 5.99 -15.88
C SER A 50 12.50 7.24 -15.91
N ALA A 51 13.08 8.43 -15.66
CA ALA A 51 12.36 9.70 -15.73
C ALA A 51 11.85 10.01 -17.14
N ALA A 52 12.62 9.68 -18.19
CA ALA A 52 12.19 9.87 -19.58
C ALA A 52 11.06 8.92 -20.02
N ARG A 53 10.99 7.73 -19.41
CA ARG A 53 9.99 6.69 -19.75
C ARG A 53 8.79 6.66 -18.80
N GLY A 54 8.80 7.46 -17.72
CA GLY A 54 7.79 7.43 -16.67
C GLY A 54 7.87 6.20 -15.74
N GLY A 55 8.95 5.43 -15.81
CA GLY A 55 9.12 4.15 -15.11
C GLY A 55 10.28 3.34 -15.68
N LEU A 56 10.90 2.47 -14.87
CA LEU A 56 11.89 1.50 -15.35
C LEU A 56 11.22 0.36 -16.12
N ALA A 57 10.09 -0.12 -15.59
CA ALA A 57 9.18 -1.09 -16.19
C ALA A 57 7.78 -0.86 -15.60
N ILE A 58 6.75 -1.18 -16.37
CA ILE A 58 5.34 -1.05 -15.98
C ILE A 58 4.72 -2.44 -16.07
N PHE A 59 4.02 -2.83 -15.01
CA PHE A 59 3.35 -4.12 -14.87
C PHE A 59 1.84 -3.91 -14.66
N SER A 60 1.05 -4.92 -15.01
CA SER A 60 -0.40 -4.88 -14.87
C SER A 60 -0.82 -5.06 -13.41
N SER A 61 -0.20 -6.00 -12.69
CA SER A 61 -0.37 -6.21 -11.25
C SER A 61 0.97 -6.47 -10.53
N THR A 62 1.00 -6.34 -9.21
CA THR A 62 2.14 -6.73 -8.35
C THR A 62 2.46 -8.23 -8.49
N GLU A 63 1.47 -9.06 -8.79
CA GLU A 63 1.61 -10.51 -8.94
C GLU A 63 2.36 -10.92 -10.23
N ASP A 64 2.38 -10.05 -11.24
CA ASP A 64 3.07 -10.32 -12.51
C ASP A 64 4.60 -10.19 -12.41
N ILE A 65 5.10 -9.61 -11.32
CA ILE A 65 6.54 -9.39 -11.11
C ILE A 65 7.15 -10.72 -10.68
N ALA A 66 7.91 -11.35 -11.57
CA ALA A 66 8.65 -12.56 -11.23
C ALA A 66 9.53 -12.34 -9.99
N THR A 67 9.49 -13.28 -9.04
CA THR A 67 10.27 -13.22 -7.78
C THR A 67 11.77 -12.96 -8.03
N ALA A 68 12.32 -13.50 -9.12
CA ALA A 68 13.70 -13.25 -9.54
C ALA A 68 13.96 -11.78 -9.92
N GLN A 69 13.01 -11.09 -10.55
CA GLN A 69 13.12 -9.67 -10.89
C GLN A 69 13.04 -8.80 -9.62
N GLN A 70 12.13 -9.14 -8.70
CA GLN A 70 12.00 -8.48 -7.40
C GLN A 70 13.31 -8.53 -6.59
N VAL A 71 13.94 -9.71 -6.56
CA VAL A 71 15.25 -9.90 -5.94
C VAL A 71 16.33 -9.11 -6.70
N ALA A 72 16.32 -9.12 -8.03
CA ALA A 72 17.35 -8.45 -8.82
C ALA A 72 17.40 -6.93 -8.58
N TYR A 73 16.28 -6.21 -8.68
CA TYR A 73 16.30 -4.75 -8.52
C TYR A 73 16.55 -4.30 -7.08
N THR A 74 16.20 -5.13 -6.08
CA THR A 74 16.37 -4.82 -4.65
C THR A 74 17.81 -5.08 -4.18
N PHE A 75 18.38 -6.24 -4.53
CA PHE A 75 19.65 -6.68 -3.95
C PHE A 75 20.89 -6.28 -4.76
N VAL A 76 20.80 -6.21 -6.10
CA VAL A 76 21.99 -5.94 -6.94
C VAL A 76 22.66 -4.59 -6.64
N PRO A 77 21.92 -3.45 -6.55
CA PRO A 77 22.54 -2.17 -6.22
C PRO A 77 23.18 -2.17 -4.83
N MET A 78 22.50 -2.78 -3.87
CA MET A 78 22.97 -2.92 -2.49
C MET A 78 24.27 -3.74 -2.40
N VAL A 79 24.34 -4.90 -3.05
CA VAL A 79 25.53 -5.76 -3.09
C VAL A 79 26.72 -4.99 -3.68
N MET A 80 26.49 -4.24 -4.77
CA MET A 80 27.54 -3.40 -5.37
C MET A 80 28.05 -2.32 -4.40
N GLY A 81 27.14 -1.66 -3.68
CA GLY A 81 27.48 -0.68 -2.64
C GLY A 81 28.34 -1.29 -1.52
N VAL A 82 28.01 -2.49 -1.07
CA VAL A 82 28.78 -3.21 -0.04
C VAL A 82 30.16 -3.61 -0.54
N ILE A 83 30.31 -4.05 -1.80
CA ILE A 83 31.61 -4.34 -2.40
C ILE A 83 32.50 -3.09 -2.39
N ILE A 84 31.97 -1.94 -2.81
CA ILE A 84 32.69 -0.66 -2.76
C ILE A 84 33.10 -0.32 -1.32
N GLY A 85 32.19 -0.48 -0.35
CA GLY A 85 32.46 -0.24 1.07
C GLY A 85 33.54 -1.17 1.65
N VAL A 86 33.56 -2.45 1.27
CA VAL A 86 34.59 -3.42 1.67
C VAL A 86 35.94 -3.06 1.06
N MET A 87 36.00 -2.73 -0.23
CA MET A 87 37.25 -2.27 -0.87
C MET A 87 37.77 -0.99 -0.21
N TRP A 88 36.89 -0.03 0.09
CA TRP A 88 37.26 1.18 0.81
C TRP A 88 37.82 0.89 2.21
N SER A 89 37.25 -0.07 2.95
CA SER A 89 37.71 -0.40 4.31
C SER A 89 39.19 -0.81 4.37
N PHE A 90 39.73 -1.40 3.31
CA PHE A 90 41.16 -1.70 3.22
C PHE A 90 42.00 -0.44 3.04
N THR A 91 41.54 0.50 2.22
CA THR A 91 42.23 1.80 2.05
C THR A 91 42.19 2.62 3.33
N GLU A 92 41.07 2.62 4.03
CA GLU A 92 40.93 3.29 5.33
C GLU A 92 41.91 2.69 6.34
N TYR A 93 41.95 1.36 6.46
CA TYR A 93 42.83 0.68 7.39
C TYR A 93 44.30 1.09 7.19
N ASP A 94 44.80 1.00 5.95
CA ASP A 94 46.19 1.36 5.64
C ASP A 94 46.45 2.87 5.78
N ALA A 95 45.50 3.72 5.40
CA ALA A 95 45.62 5.17 5.55
C ALA A 95 45.73 5.58 7.02
N LEU A 96 44.84 5.07 7.88
CA LEU A 96 44.81 5.38 9.31
C LEU A 96 45.99 4.77 10.07
N ARG A 97 46.44 3.57 9.67
CA ARG A 97 47.61 2.91 10.27
C ARG A 97 48.91 3.62 9.95
N LEU A 98 49.07 4.11 8.72
CA LEU A 98 50.32 4.72 8.25
C LEU A 98 50.43 6.23 8.56
N GLU A 99 49.34 6.89 8.95
CA GLU A 99 49.33 8.32 9.28
C GLU A 99 50.44 8.77 10.27
N PRO A 100 50.74 8.04 11.37
CA PRO A 100 51.83 8.43 12.28
C PRO A 100 53.21 8.45 11.60
N TYR A 101 53.46 7.53 10.67
CA TYR A 101 54.73 7.44 9.94
C TYR A 101 54.89 8.61 8.96
N PHE A 102 53.81 8.97 8.26
CA PHE A 102 53.82 10.15 7.39
C PHE A 102 54.04 11.44 8.19
N LEU A 103 53.51 11.56 9.41
CA LEU A 103 53.76 12.71 10.28
C LEU A 103 55.22 12.78 10.77
N LEU A 104 55.81 11.64 11.14
CA LEU A 104 57.22 11.57 11.55
C LEU A 104 58.19 11.86 10.40
N SER A 105 57.80 11.59 9.16
CA SER A 105 58.61 11.86 7.96
C SER A 105 58.72 13.35 7.60
N ASN A 106 57.96 14.22 8.27
CA ASN A 106 57.93 15.65 7.95
C ASN A 106 59.28 16.33 8.30
N PRO A 107 59.92 17.05 7.36
CA PRO A 107 61.20 17.72 7.62
C PRO A 107 61.11 18.80 8.70
N LYS A 108 59.93 19.39 8.94
CA LYS A 108 59.71 20.42 9.98
C LYS A 108 59.68 19.85 11.42
N GLY A 109 59.80 18.53 11.57
CA GLY A 109 59.69 17.84 12.85
C GLY A 109 58.26 17.64 13.33
N ALA A 110 58.07 16.78 14.33
CA ALA A 110 56.78 16.45 14.93
C ALA A 110 56.90 16.38 16.47
N SER A 111 55.80 16.53 17.20
CA SER A 111 55.82 16.25 18.65
C SER A 111 56.02 14.75 18.90
N ALA A 112 56.76 14.38 19.96
CA ALA A 112 57.02 12.98 20.25
C ALA A 112 55.75 12.19 20.69
N ASP A 113 54.63 12.86 21.00
CA ASP A 113 53.32 12.20 21.20
C ASP A 113 52.81 11.52 19.92
N VAL A 114 53.29 11.92 18.74
CA VAL A 114 52.95 11.24 17.46
C VAL A 114 53.37 9.76 17.49
N LEU A 115 54.39 9.39 18.26
CA LEU A 115 54.80 7.98 18.45
C LEU A 115 53.71 7.13 19.12
N LEU A 116 52.80 7.75 19.89
CA LEU A 116 51.64 7.09 20.52
C LEU A 116 50.34 7.28 19.74
N LEU A 117 50.40 7.91 18.56
CA LEU A 117 49.24 8.16 17.74
C LEU A 117 48.76 6.85 17.12
N ASN A 118 47.46 6.59 17.27
CA ASN A 118 46.83 5.45 16.65
C ASN A 118 45.33 5.70 16.44
N TYR A 119 44.89 5.64 15.19
CA TYR A 119 43.50 5.79 14.77
C TYR A 119 42.78 4.46 14.53
N VAL A 120 43.52 3.37 14.30
CA VAL A 120 42.97 2.03 13.99
C VAL A 120 42.21 1.42 15.18
N PHE A 121 42.65 1.70 16.41
CA PHE A 121 42.12 1.07 17.62
C PHE A 121 40.97 1.84 18.30
N GLY A 122 40.49 2.92 17.68
CA GLY A 122 39.30 3.63 18.14
C GLY A 122 38.02 2.94 17.68
N HIS A 123 36.92 3.11 18.41
CA HIS A 123 35.60 2.77 17.86
C HIS A 123 35.39 3.59 16.59
N PHE A 124 34.94 2.98 15.48
CA PHE A 124 34.93 3.62 14.16
C PHE A 124 34.22 5.00 14.18
N THR A 125 33.15 5.14 14.96
CA THR A 125 32.41 6.40 15.17
C THR A 125 33.19 7.50 15.91
N THR A 126 34.17 7.14 16.75
CA THR A 126 34.96 8.10 17.55
C THR A 126 36.22 8.59 16.84
N THR A 127 36.68 7.84 15.82
CA THR A 127 37.87 8.17 15.03
C THR A 127 37.79 9.53 14.32
N PRO A 128 36.67 9.94 13.66
CA PRO A 128 36.60 11.24 12.98
C PRO A 128 36.68 12.40 13.98
N PHE A 129 36.01 12.31 15.12
CA PHE A 129 36.08 13.35 16.17
C PHE A 129 37.50 13.52 16.71
N ARG A 130 38.22 12.42 16.91
CA ARG A 130 39.61 12.46 17.38
C ARG A 130 40.55 13.01 16.31
N ALA A 131 40.37 12.64 15.04
CA ALA A 131 41.15 13.16 13.92
C ALA A 131 40.90 14.66 13.72
N ALA A 132 39.65 15.12 13.80
CA ALA A 132 39.28 16.52 13.74
C ALA A 132 39.90 17.33 14.89
N ARG A 133 39.81 16.83 16.13
CA ARG A 133 40.42 17.47 17.31
C ARG A 133 41.94 17.61 17.18
N ASN A 134 42.59 16.62 16.59
CA ASN A 134 44.03 16.64 16.34
C ASN A 134 44.43 17.42 15.08
N ARG A 135 43.45 17.94 14.29
CA ARG A 135 43.64 18.63 13.00
C ARG A 135 44.26 17.76 11.90
N HIS A 136 44.00 16.45 11.91
CA HIS A 136 44.46 15.51 10.88
C HIS A 136 43.36 15.30 9.83
N TRP A 137 43.30 16.21 8.84
CA TRP A 137 42.20 16.29 7.88
C TRP A 137 42.06 15.07 6.96
N VAL A 138 43.17 14.42 6.57
CA VAL A 138 43.09 13.20 5.73
C VAL A 138 42.42 12.06 6.48
N ALA A 139 42.84 11.80 7.72
CA ALA A 139 42.21 10.80 8.58
C ALA A 139 40.72 11.13 8.83
N PHE A 140 40.38 12.41 9.02
CA PHE A 140 38.99 12.85 9.18
C PHE A 140 38.12 12.53 7.96
N CYS A 141 38.53 12.93 6.75
CA CYS A 141 37.75 12.68 5.54
C CYS A 141 37.63 11.19 5.24
N VAL A 142 38.71 10.42 5.45
CA VAL A 142 38.72 8.97 5.24
C VAL A 142 37.72 8.25 6.15
N SER A 143 37.68 8.62 7.44
CA SER A 143 36.73 8.05 8.38
C SER A 143 35.28 8.47 8.12
N ILE A 144 35.04 9.72 7.70
CA ILE A 144 33.68 10.15 7.31
C ILE A 144 33.18 9.37 6.10
N LEU A 145 33.99 9.24 5.04
CA LEU A 145 33.60 8.48 3.87
C LEU A 145 33.31 7.02 4.23
N SER A 146 34.09 6.44 5.15
CA SER A 146 33.84 5.08 5.64
C SER A 146 32.48 4.93 6.30
N ILE A 147 32.10 5.86 7.18
CA ILE A 147 30.76 5.87 7.80
C ILE A 147 29.67 5.99 6.73
N SER A 148 29.83 6.90 5.76
CA SER A 148 28.85 7.07 4.68
C SER A 148 28.71 5.83 3.79
N LEU A 149 29.82 5.21 3.39
CA LEU A 149 29.84 4.02 2.53
C LEU A 149 29.34 2.75 3.22
N GLN A 150 29.55 2.62 4.53
CA GLN A 150 29.17 1.41 5.27
C GLN A 150 27.78 1.48 5.89
N LEU A 151 27.31 2.67 6.29
CA LEU A 151 26.03 2.85 6.98
C LEU A 151 24.92 3.33 6.03
N ILE A 152 25.18 4.40 5.28
CA ILE A 152 24.14 5.13 4.55
C ILE A 152 23.97 4.56 3.15
N LEU A 153 25.08 4.31 2.44
CA LEU A 153 25.03 3.90 1.04
C LEU A 153 24.25 2.58 0.82
N PRO A 154 24.47 1.48 1.57
CA PRO A 154 23.74 0.23 1.34
C PRO A 154 22.24 0.36 1.60
N ALA A 155 21.84 1.09 2.65
CA ALA A 155 20.43 1.31 2.99
C ALA A 155 19.72 2.11 1.90
N VAL A 156 20.37 3.16 1.39
CA VAL A 156 19.84 3.98 0.31
C VAL A 156 19.76 3.21 -1.01
N LEU A 157 20.74 2.36 -1.31
CA LEU A 157 20.75 1.56 -2.53
C LEU A 157 19.74 0.40 -2.50
N GLY A 158 19.38 -0.11 -1.32
CA GLY A 158 18.28 -1.07 -1.17
C GLY A 158 16.92 -0.46 -1.53
N ASN A 159 16.73 0.83 -1.24
CA ASN A 159 15.53 1.61 -1.58
C ASN A 159 15.73 2.45 -2.86
N LEU A 160 16.55 1.98 -3.81
CA LEU A 160 16.79 2.72 -5.05
C LEU A 160 15.60 2.63 -6.01
N VAL A 161 14.96 1.45 -6.09
CA VAL A 161 13.81 1.17 -6.95
C VAL A 161 12.64 0.77 -6.05
N SER A 162 11.52 1.45 -6.20
CA SER A 162 10.27 1.15 -5.52
C SER A 162 9.20 0.81 -6.55
N ALA A 163 8.35 -0.16 -6.24
CA ALA A 163 7.09 -0.33 -6.95
C ALA A 163 6.11 0.70 -6.42
N GLU A 164 5.56 1.53 -7.30
CA GLU A 164 4.53 2.52 -6.98
C GLU A 164 3.39 2.36 -8.00
N VAL A 165 2.16 2.58 -7.54
CA VAL A 165 0.98 2.60 -8.42
C VAL A 165 0.95 3.94 -9.14
N VAL A 166 0.85 3.90 -10.47
CA VAL A 166 0.83 5.06 -11.36
C VAL A 166 -0.40 4.96 -12.25
N SER A 167 -1.12 6.07 -12.37
CA SER A 167 -2.23 6.18 -13.32
C SER A 167 -1.72 6.41 -14.74
N MET A 168 -2.18 5.60 -15.68
CA MET A 168 -1.91 5.74 -17.11
C MET A 168 -3.17 6.17 -17.84
N HIS A 169 -3.00 7.08 -18.82
CA HIS A 169 -4.09 7.65 -19.60
C HIS A 169 -4.06 7.12 -21.03
N PHE A 170 -5.11 6.42 -21.44
CA PHE A 170 -5.26 5.87 -22.79
C PHE A 170 -6.46 6.51 -23.49
N PRO A 171 -6.26 7.20 -24.63
CA PRO A 171 -7.38 7.73 -25.41
C PRO A 171 -8.18 6.57 -26.02
N GLN A 172 -9.49 6.59 -25.83
CA GLN A 172 -10.44 5.61 -26.36
C GLN A 172 -11.75 6.29 -26.77
N THR A 173 -12.61 5.57 -27.48
CA THR A 173 -13.92 6.07 -27.90
C THR A 173 -15.02 5.26 -27.22
N LEU A 174 -15.91 5.92 -26.50
CA LEU A 174 -17.08 5.30 -25.86
C LEU A 174 -18.35 5.62 -26.66
N LYS A 175 -19.39 4.83 -26.44
CA LYS A 175 -20.73 5.09 -26.96
C LYS A 175 -21.56 5.78 -25.88
N THR A 176 -22.31 6.81 -26.27
CA THR A 176 -23.23 7.56 -25.39
C THR A 176 -24.57 7.76 -26.09
N TRP A 177 -25.61 8.12 -25.33
CA TRP A 177 -26.97 8.34 -25.86
C TRP A 177 -27.51 9.74 -25.51
N PRO A 178 -27.00 10.81 -26.15
CA PRO A 178 -27.29 12.19 -25.74
C PRO A 178 -28.62 12.75 -26.25
N ARG A 179 -29.37 12.03 -27.09
CA ARG A 179 -30.60 12.53 -27.72
C ARG A 179 -31.82 12.24 -26.85
N PHE A 180 -32.77 13.16 -26.82
CA PHE A 180 -34.05 12.95 -26.13
C PHE A 180 -35.04 12.15 -26.97
N ILE A 181 -35.97 11.50 -26.28
CA ILE A 181 -37.13 10.81 -26.85
C ILE A 181 -38.04 11.82 -27.58
N ASN A 182 -38.72 11.40 -28.65
CA ASN A 182 -39.65 12.26 -29.39
C ASN A 182 -40.79 12.76 -28.48
N LEU A 183 -41.26 13.99 -28.73
CA LEU A 183 -42.29 14.70 -27.94
C LEU A 183 -43.57 13.87 -27.75
N ASP A 184 -44.04 13.15 -28.78
CA ASP A 184 -45.24 12.30 -28.70
C ASP A 184 -45.09 11.13 -27.71
N THR A 185 -43.89 10.56 -27.65
CA THR A 185 -43.54 9.48 -26.72
C THR A 185 -43.27 10.01 -25.32
N HIS A 186 -42.69 11.21 -25.20
CA HIS A 186 -42.48 11.89 -23.92
C HIS A 186 -43.81 12.12 -23.20
N ALA A 187 -44.83 12.57 -23.93
CA ALA A 187 -46.17 12.83 -23.40
C ALA A 187 -46.85 11.60 -22.77
N TYR A 188 -46.53 10.40 -23.24
CA TYR A 188 -47.09 9.17 -22.73
C TYR A 188 -46.45 8.72 -21.41
N TRP A 189 -45.12 8.81 -21.27
CA TRP A 189 -44.42 8.47 -20.01
C TRP A 189 -44.92 9.33 -18.84
N THR A 190 -45.14 10.61 -19.11
CA THR A 190 -45.74 11.56 -18.17
C THR A 190 -47.23 11.29 -17.88
N PHE A 191 -47.99 10.68 -18.81
CA PHE A 191 -49.41 10.34 -18.62
C PHE A 191 -49.62 9.11 -17.72
N HIS A 192 -48.71 8.13 -17.73
CA HIS A 192 -48.88 6.91 -16.93
C HIS A 192 -48.43 7.07 -15.46
N ASN A 193 -47.56 8.04 -15.18
CA ASN A 193 -47.26 8.50 -13.81
C ASN A 193 -48.50 9.08 -13.10
N ILE A 194 -49.54 9.47 -13.85
CA ILE A 194 -50.80 10.02 -13.32
C ILE A 194 -51.71 8.90 -12.75
N ALA A 195 -51.53 7.65 -13.17
CA ALA A 195 -52.53 6.59 -12.92
C ALA A 195 -52.24 5.68 -11.71
N ASN A 196 -50.98 5.54 -11.27
CA ASN A 196 -50.58 4.48 -10.29
C ASN A 196 -49.94 5.03 -9.00
N GLN A 197 -50.32 6.24 -8.59
CA GLN A 197 -49.72 7.00 -7.49
C GLN A 197 -50.02 6.46 -6.07
N ALA A 198 -50.16 5.14 -5.87
CA ALA A 198 -50.46 4.54 -4.56
C ALA A 198 -49.55 3.36 -4.15
N LEU A 199 -48.53 2.96 -4.93
CA LEU A 199 -47.72 1.76 -4.59
C LEU A 199 -46.19 1.94 -4.58
N SER A 200 -45.64 3.13 -4.86
CA SER A 200 -44.18 3.36 -4.85
C SER A 200 -43.63 3.96 -3.54
N ILE A 201 -44.40 3.92 -2.45
CA ILE A 201 -44.11 4.64 -1.19
C ILE A 201 -43.02 3.95 -0.32
N ASN A 202 -42.56 2.74 -0.65
CA ASN A 202 -41.51 2.08 0.17
C ASN A 202 -40.07 2.31 -0.30
N LEU A 203 -39.81 3.10 -1.36
CA LEU A 203 -38.43 3.43 -1.74
C LEU A 203 -37.71 4.36 -0.73
N ALA A 204 -38.44 4.98 0.21
CA ALA A 204 -37.90 5.95 1.16
C ALA A 204 -36.98 5.36 2.26
N HIS A 205 -36.92 4.03 2.42
CA HIS A 205 -36.08 3.39 3.44
C HIS A 205 -34.84 2.67 2.91
N SER A 206 -34.53 2.77 1.63
CA SER A 206 -33.19 2.39 1.15
C SER A 206 -32.55 3.63 0.56
N THR A 207 -31.50 4.11 1.23
CA THR A 207 -30.50 5.07 0.75
C THR A 207 -29.70 4.51 -0.43
N SER A 208 -30.37 3.83 -1.37
CA SER A 208 -29.78 3.28 -2.58
C SER A 208 -29.62 4.43 -3.55
N ASP A 209 -28.50 5.14 -3.43
CA ASP A 209 -27.99 5.99 -4.50
C ASP A 209 -27.94 5.18 -5.78
N VAL A 210 -28.94 5.37 -6.65
CA VAL A 210 -28.88 4.92 -8.04
C VAL A 210 -27.56 5.42 -8.62
N ILE A 211 -26.80 4.53 -9.28
CA ILE A 211 -25.55 4.82 -10.00
C ILE A 211 -25.71 6.10 -10.83
N GLY A 212 -25.30 7.25 -10.29
CA GLY A 212 -25.57 8.57 -10.84
C GLY A 212 -25.25 9.68 -9.85
N SER A 213 -25.06 10.90 -10.35
CA SER A 213 -24.89 12.07 -9.48
C SER A 213 -26.24 12.47 -8.88
N ARG A 214 -26.32 12.77 -7.58
CA ARG A 214 -27.55 13.25 -6.92
C ARG A 214 -28.05 14.60 -7.44
N LYS A 215 -27.18 15.37 -8.09
CA LYS A 215 -27.46 16.72 -8.58
C LYS A 215 -27.55 16.80 -10.11
N TYR A 216 -26.80 15.94 -10.79
CA TYR A 216 -26.54 16.05 -12.22
C TYR A 216 -27.05 14.83 -12.99
N ALA A 217 -27.99 15.04 -13.91
CA ALA A 217 -28.37 14.05 -14.90
C ALA A 217 -27.45 14.13 -16.12
N MET A 218 -27.07 12.99 -16.67
CA MET A 218 -26.20 12.92 -17.85
C MET A 218 -26.67 11.78 -18.77
N PRO A 219 -26.38 11.87 -20.08
CA PRO A 219 -26.58 10.77 -21.00
C PRO A 219 -25.86 9.50 -20.52
N PRO A 220 -26.46 8.31 -20.66
CA PRO A 220 -25.78 7.08 -20.31
C PRO A 220 -24.58 6.84 -21.22
N VAL A 221 -23.58 6.14 -20.70
CA VAL A 221 -22.32 5.83 -21.37
C VAL A 221 -22.09 4.33 -21.30
N GLN A 222 -21.78 3.70 -22.44
CA GLN A 222 -21.38 2.31 -22.46
C GLN A 222 -19.94 2.17 -22.00
N THR A 223 -19.73 1.66 -20.79
CA THR A 223 -18.40 1.27 -20.29
C THR A 223 -18.10 -0.19 -20.64
N TYR A 224 -16.82 -0.54 -20.74
CA TYR A 224 -16.37 -1.91 -21.04
C TYR A 224 -15.77 -2.53 -19.78
N TRP A 225 -16.57 -3.29 -19.03
CA TRP A 225 -16.14 -3.96 -17.78
C TRP A 225 -15.09 -5.04 -18.01
N ASN A 226 -15.12 -5.72 -19.17
CA ASN A 226 -14.34 -6.93 -19.44
C ASN A 226 -12.84 -6.70 -19.75
N SER A 227 -12.26 -5.57 -19.33
CA SER A 227 -10.92 -5.13 -19.73
C SER A 227 -9.79 -5.37 -18.71
N GLY A 228 -10.08 -6.09 -17.63
CA GLY A 228 -9.08 -6.78 -16.79
C GLY A 228 -8.68 -6.11 -15.47
N SER A 229 -9.26 -4.96 -15.08
CA SER A 229 -9.12 -4.39 -13.73
C SER A 229 -10.30 -3.49 -13.38
N GLU A 230 -10.90 -3.70 -12.20
CA GLU A 230 -12.11 -3.01 -11.71
C GLU A 230 -11.86 -1.53 -11.33
N GLU A 231 -10.59 -1.16 -11.11
CA GLU A 231 -10.16 0.21 -10.75
C GLU A 231 -10.02 1.18 -11.94
N ASP A 232 -10.39 0.74 -13.14
CA ASP A 232 -10.31 1.59 -14.33
C ASP A 232 -11.35 2.70 -14.28
N MET A 233 -10.91 3.95 -14.46
CA MET A 233 -11.81 5.10 -14.58
C MET A 233 -11.83 5.60 -16.02
N TRP A 234 -12.91 6.27 -16.40
CA TRP A 234 -13.09 6.86 -17.72
C TRP A 234 -13.35 8.34 -17.55
N ARG A 235 -12.55 9.19 -18.19
CA ARG A 235 -12.75 10.64 -18.23
C ARG A 235 -13.26 11.05 -19.60
N LEU A 236 -14.39 11.74 -19.68
CA LEU A 236 -14.98 12.17 -20.95
C LEU A 236 -15.74 13.48 -20.80
N ASN A 237 -15.88 14.22 -21.90
CA ASN A 237 -16.68 15.44 -21.92
C ASN A 237 -18.08 15.14 -22.43
N GLN A 238 -19.09 15.56 -21.68
CA GLN A 238 -20.49 15.38 -22.07
C GLN A 238 -21.42 16.46 -21.50
N SER A 239 -22.59 16.60 -22.10
CA SER A 239 -23.66 17.47 -21.61
C SER A 239 -24.23 16.94 -20.30
N VAL A 240 -24.37 17.82 -19.33
CA VAL A 240 -24.96 17.54 -18.03
C VAL A 240 -26.17 18.46 -17.82
N TYR A 241 -27.17 17.97 -17.11
CA TYR A 241 -28.45 18.63 -16.87
C TYR A 241 -28.75 18.66 -15.38
N TRP A 242 -29.27 19.78 -14.87
CA TRP A 242 -29.72 19.89 -13.48
C TRP A 242 -30.90 20.87 -13.38
N ALA A 243 -31.61 20.81 -12.26
CA ALA A 243 -32.60 21.81 -11.89
C ALA A 243 -31.98 22.77 -10.87
N ASP A 244 -32.16 24.07 -11.06
CA ASP A 244 -31.79 25.10 -10.11
C ASP A 244 -33.07 25.68 -9.50
N VAL A 245 -33.12 25.78 -8.17
CA VAL A 245 -34.34 26.13 -7.44
C VAL A 245 -34.15 27.47 -6.77
N SER A 246 -35.06 28.40 -7.07
CA SER A 246 -35.12 29.72 -6.45
C SER A 246 -36.42 29.87 -5.68
N CYS A 247 -36.34 30.09 -4.37
CA CYS A 247 -37.52 30.16 -3.51
C CYS A 247 -37.65 31.51 -2.79
N ALA A 248 -38.87 31.86 -2.40
CA ALA A 248 -39.18 33.02 -1.57
C ALA A 248 -40.45 32.78 -0.74
N TYR A 249 -40.57 33.45 0.41
CA TYR A 249 -41.79 33.42 1.21
C TYR A 249 -42.92 34.24 0.55
N ILE A 250 -44.16 33.80 0.75
CA ILE A 250 -45.37 34.45 0.20
C ILE A 250 -46.15 35.13 1.33
N ASP A 251 -46.63 36.36 1.11
CA ASP A 251 -47.52 37.02 2.07
C ASP A 251 -48.89 36.31 2.11
N GLY A 252 -49.15 35.61 3.23
CA GLY A 252 -50.21 34.60 3.36
C GLY A 252 -51.57 35.07 3.88
N ASP A 253 -51.83 36.37 4.01
CA ASP A 253 -53.06 36.89 4.65
C ASP A 253 -54.36 36.40 3.98
N GLY A 254 -54.33 36.05 2.68
CA GLY A 254 -55.46 35.47 1.94
C GLY A 254 -55.57 33.94 1.99
N LEU A 255 -54.45 33.22 2.20
CA LEU A 255 -54.40 31.75 2.21
C LEU A 255 -54.84 31.18 3.55
N LEU A 256 -54.32 31.75 4.64
CA LEU A 256 -54.69 31.39 6.00
C LEU A 256 -56.16 31.70 6.31
N THR A 257 -56.72 32.75 5.69
CA THR A 257 -58.13 33.13 5.83
C THR A 257 -59.08 32.21 5.06
N GLU A 258 -58.71 31.68 3.88
CA GLU A 258 -59.53 30.67 3.19
C GLU A 258 -59.38 29.26 3.76
N LEU A 259 -58.18 28.87 4.23
CA LEU A 259 -57.98 27.61 4.96
C LEU A 259 -58.79 27.58 6.27
N SER A 260 -58.89 28.71 6.97
CA SER A 260 -59.76 28.85 8.16
C SER A 260 -61.25 29.01 7.83
N ARG A 261 -61.63 29.46 6.62
CA ARG A 261 -63.03 29.46 6.15
C ARG A 261 -63.56 28.05 5.87
N MET A 262 -62.69 27.15 5.42
CA MET A 262 -62.99 25.72 5.24
C MET A 262 -63.18 24.96 6.57
N GLU A 263 -62.77 25.56 7.69
CA GLU A 263 -62.93 25.05 9.07
C GLU A 263 -64.37 25.18 9.59
N GLY A 264 -65.27 25.81 8.80
CA GLY A 264 -66.59 26.25 9.25
C GLY A 264 -67.74 25.25 9.27
N ASP A 265 -67.65 24.06 8.65
CA ASP A 265 -68.86 23.23 8.44
C ASP A 265 -68.94 21.83 9.08
N HIS A 266 -67.88 21.12 9.47
CA HIS A 266 -68.00 19.90 10.32
C HIS A 266 -66.70 19.58 11.09
N GLU A 267 -66.85 19.13 12.35
CA GLU A 267 -65.83 18.72 13.35
C GLU A 267 -64.36 19.12 13.13
N ALA A 268 -63.85 19.96 14.04
CA ALA A 268 -62.52 20.57 14.01
C ALA A 268 -61.37 19.54 13.98
N LEU A 269 -60.82 19.29 12.79
CA LEU A 269 -59.48 18.73 12.60
C LEU A 269 -58.48 19.90 12.54
N PRO A 270 -57.35 19.86 13.27
CA PRO A 270 -56.30 20.87 13.16
C PRO A 270 -55.75 20.94 11.73
N VAL A 271 -55.33 22.13 11.27
CA VAL A 271 -54.75 22.37 9.93
C VAL A 271 -53.61 21.39 9.60
N SER A 272 -52.90 20.91 10.63
CA SER A 272 -51.92 19.83 10.53
C SER A 272 -52.50 18.50 10.03
N GLU A 273 -53.67 18.04 10.49
CA GLU A 273 -54.32 16.82 9.98
C GLU A 273 -54.90 17.01 8.56
N LEU A 274 -55.27 18.24 8.18
CA LEU A 274 -55.77 18.55 6.84
C LEU A 274 -54.64 18.58 5.79
N LEU A 275 -53.42 18.94 6.20
CA LEU A 275 -52.19 18.83 5.41
C LEU A 275 -51.62 17.39 5.39
N LEU A 276 -52.00 16.53 6.35
CA LEU A 276 -51.57 15.13 6.44
C LEU A 276 -52.50 14.13 5.71
N SER A 277 -53.74 14.52 5.39
CA SER A 277 -54.70 13.64 4.70
C SER A 277 -54.41 13.51 3.19
N ASP A 278 -54.03 12.32 2.76
CA ASP A 278 -53.69 11.94 1.37
C ASP A 278 -54.91 11.87 0.41
N GLN A 279 -56.13 12.19 0.88
CA GLN A 279 -57.38 12.04 0.11
C GLN A 279 -58.00 13.35 -0.42
N GLY A 280 -57.24 14.46 -0.48
CA GLY A 280 -57.78 15.81 -0.62
C GLY A 280 -57.70 16.51 -1.99
N GLY A 281 -57.46 15.84 -3.13
CA GLY A 281 -57.28 16.51 -4.43
C GLY A 281 -58.45 17.40 -4.91
N SER A 282 -59.67 17.19 -4.39
CA SER A 282 -60.85 18.00 -4.73
C SER A 282 -61.07 19.22 -3.82
N ARG A 283 -60.44 19.27 -2.64
CA ARG A 283 -60.65 20.35 -1.64
C ARG A 283 -59.68 21.52 -1.83
N LEU A 284 -58.45 21.26 -2.29
CA LEU A 284 -57.43 22.28 -2.60
C LEU A 284 -57.69 23.01 -3.93
N ALA A 285 -58.41 22.38 -4.88
CA ALA A 285 -58.80 23.01 -6.14
C ALA A 285 -59.67 24.27 -5.94
N ASN A 286 -60.45 24.34 -4.85
CA ASN A 286 -61.24 25.53 -4.50
C ASN A 286 -60.41 26.70 -3.95
N VAL A 287 -59.13 26.47 -3.60
CA VAL A 287 -58.21 27.47 -3.05
C VAL A 287 -57.34 28.11 -4.15
N ALA A 288 -57.39 27.59 -5.38
CA ALA A 288 -56.60 28.09 -6.53
C ALA A 288 -56.74 29.61 -6.74
N GLY A 289 -57.95 30.15 -6.59
CA GLY A 289 -58.23 31.58 -6.78
C GLY A 289 -57.61 32.51 -5.72
N ALA A 290 -57.14 31.98 -4.58
CA ALA A 290 -56.43 32.75 -3.56
C ALA A 290 -54.96 33.03 -3.94
N PHE A 291 -54.42 32.30 -4.93
CA PHE A 291 -53.04 32.40 -5.39
C PHE A 291 -52.86 33.23 -6.68
N ASP A 292 -53.94 33.87 -7.18
CA ASP A 292 -53.89 34.73 -8.36
C ASP A 292 -53.27 36.12 -8.05
N THR A 293 -53.26 36.54 -6.78
CA THR A 293 -52.75 37.84 -6.32
C THR A 293 -51.87 37.70 -5.06
N CYS A 294 -50.65 37.17 -5.20
CA CYS A 294 -49.69 37.09 -4.10
C CYS A 294 -48.43 37.92 -4.38
N THR A 295 -47.88 38.54 -3.34
CA THR A 295 -46.61 39.23 -3.36
C THR A 295 -45.53 38.37 -2.71
N ALA A 296 -44.38 38.25 -3.39
CA ALA A 296 -43.19 37.63 -2.82
C ALA A 296 -42.56 38.57 -1.79
N ARG A 297 -42.28 38.04 -0.60
CA ARG A 297 -41.54 38.77 0.44
C ARG A 297 -40.05 38.63 0.14
N SER A 298 -39.36 39.77 -0.01
CA SER A 298 -37.91 39.76 -0.20
C SER A 298 -37.22 39.49 1.14
N ASP A 299 -36.28 38.53 1.19
CA ASP A 299 -35.53 38.11 2.39
C ASP A 299 -34.58 39.20 2.96
N GLN A 300 -34.75 40.48 2.60
CA GLN A 300 -33.75 41.51 2.87
C GLN A 300 -34.03 42.40 4.10
N GLU A 301 -35.13 42.19 4.82
CA GLU A 301 -35.44 42.95 6.04
C GLU A 301 -36.23 42.09 7.04
N GLU A 302 -35.54 41.48 8.02
CA GLU A 302 -35.83 41.63 9.47
C GLU A 302 -35.02 40.63 10.33
N ASP A 303 -34.28 41.18 11.29
CA ASP A 303 -33.51 40.52 12.35
C ASP A 303 -34.49 40.00 13.45
N ILE A 304 -35.40 39.09 13.07
CA ILE A 304 -36.36 38.44 13.98
C ILE A 304 -35.85 37.01 14.27
N ASP A 305 -35.80 36.63 15.55
CA ASP A 305 -35.51 35.26 16.02
C ASP A 305 -36.29 34.23 15.18
N ILE A 306 -35.62 33.59 14.21
CA ILE A 306 -36.24 32.66 13.27
C ILE A 306 -36.73 31.44 14.08
N PRO A 307 -38.04 31.20 14.18
CA PRO A 307 -38.53 30.04 14.92
C PRO A 307 -38.08 28.75 14.21
N GLN A 308 -37.68 27.74 14.98
CA GLN A 308 -37.22 26.47 14.41
C GLN A 308 -38.36 25.81 13.61
N ILE A 309 -38.11 25.51 12.34
CA ILE A 309 -39.04 24.77 11.49
C ILE A 309 -39.17 23.34 12.04
N GLN A 310 -40.39 22.91 12.31
CA GLN A 310 -40.66 21.53 12.73
C GLN A 310 -40.78 20.60 11.51
N TYR A 311 -41.46 21.06 10.45
CA TYR A 311 -41.62 20.32 9.20
C TYR A 311 -42.09 21.26 8.07
N TRP A 312 -41.93 20.83 6.83
CA TRP A 312 -42.45 21.50 5.63
C TRP A 312 -43.11 20.48 4.71
N LYS A 313 -44.01 20.94 3.81
CA LYS A 313 -44.66 20.07 2.82
C LYS A 313 -45.00 20.84 1.53
N LEU A 314 -44.83 20.19 0.38
CA LEU A 314 -45.28 20.71 -0.92
C LEU A 314 -46.76 20.40 -1.14
N LEU A 315 -47.50 21.34 -1.73
CA LEU A 315 -48.92 21.18 -2.04
C LEU A 315 -49.11 20.52 -3.42
N GLN A 316 -50.05 19.58 -3.51
CA GLN A 316 -50.39 18.88 -4.75
C GLN A 316 -51.48 19.61 -5.53
N TRP A 317 -51.26 19.81 -6.83
CA TRP A 317 -52.22 20.44 -7.75
C TRP A 317 -52.41 19.59 -9.02
N ASN A 318 -53.63 19.61 -9.57
CA ASN A 318 -54.00 18.79 -10.73
C ASN A 318 -53.67 19.46 -12.08
N GLU A 319 -53.62 20.79 -12.13
CA GLU A 319 -53.32 21.58 -13.32
C GLU A 319 -52.02 22.36 -13.11
N ASN A 320 -51.39 22.84 -14.20
CA ASN A 320 -50.19 23.69 -14.18
C ASN A 320 -50.57 25.19 -14.25
N PRO A 321 -50.95 25.87 -13.16
CA PRO A 321 -50.92 27.32 -13.15
C PRO A 321 -49.56 27.79 -12.64
N LYS A 322 -48.97 28.78 -13.31
CA LYS A 322 -47.93 29.60 -12.67
C LYS A 322 -48.58 30.30 -11.49
N PHE A 323 -48.25 29.88 -10.26
CA PHE A 323 -48.82 30.47 -9.05
C PHE A 323 -48.20 31.86 -8.82
N CYS A 324 -49.02 32.85 -8.48
CA CYS A 324 -48.60 34.24 -8.35
C CYS A 324 -47.80 34.78 -9.58
N GLY A 325 -48.04 34.22 -10.78
CA GLY A 325 -47.38 34.59 -12.04
C GLY A 325 -45.88 34.29 -12.16
N GLN A 326 -45.23 33.78 -11.10
CA GLN A 326 -43.77 33.62 -11.02
C GLN A 326 -43.30 32.27 -10.45
N PHE A 327 -44.12 31.57 -9.64
CA PHE A 327 -43.71 30.34 -8.96
C PHE A 327 -44.30 29.09 -9.62
N ASP A 328 -43.50 28.04 -9.71
CA ASP A 328 -43.88 26.72 -10.22
C ASP A 328 -44.37 25.79 -9.10
N LEU A 329 -43.91 26.05 -7.87
CA LEU A 329 -44.15 25.27 -6.66
C LEU A 329 -44.68 26.16 -5.54
N VAL A 330 -45.57 25.61 -4.71
CA VAL A 330 -45.98 26.23 -3.44
C VAL A 330 -45.91 25.19 -2.34
N GLY A 331 -45.28 25.55 -1.22
CA GLY A 331 -45.18 24.73 -0.02
C GLY A 331 -45.57 25.51 1.24
N VAL A 332 -45.72 24.79 2.34
CA VAL A 332 -46.01 25.37 3.65
C VAL A 332 -44.98 24.87 4.65
N ALA A 333 -44.32 25.80 5.35
CA ALA A 333 -43.39 25.51 6.44
C ALA A 333 -44.05 25.80 7.79
N VAL A 334 -43.91 24.88 8.74
CA VAL A 334 -44.50 24.96 10.07
C VAL A 334 -43.44 25.27 11.11
N HIS A 335 -43.64 26.35 11.84
CA HIS A 335 -42.69 26.87 12.81
C HIS A 335 -43.13 26.56 14.25
N ALA A 336 -42.21 26.07 15.08
CA ALA A 336 -42.45 25.92 16.52
C ALA A 336 -42.39 27.28 17.21
N ASN A 337 -43.48 27.69 17.87
CA ASN A 337 -43.42 28.79 18.82
C ASN A 337 -42.80 28.32 20.15
N GLN A 338 -41.61 28.79 20.49
CA GLN A 338 -41.08 28.68 21.86
C GLN A 338 -41.72 29.77 22.73
N VAL A 339 -42.88 29.51 23.32
CA VAL A 339 -43.37 30.34 24.44
C VAL A 339 -42.92 29.69 25.75
N VAL A 340 -41.83 30.21 26.30
CA VAL A 340 -41.45 29.96 27.70
C VAL A 340 -42.32 30.86 28.57
N ASP A 341 -43.43 30.34 29.07
CA ASP A 341 -43.99 30.84 30.33
C ASP A 341 -44.72 29.73 31.09
N ALA A 342 -44.10 29.29 32.17
CA ALA A 342 -44.65 28.34 33.11
C ALA A 342 -45.55 29.08 34.09
N GLN A 343 -46.87 29.07 33.85
CA GLN A 343 -47.93 28.85 34.86
C GLN A 343 -49.30 29.20 34.29
N HIS A 344 -50.24 28.25 34.48
CA HIS A 344 -51.70 28.32 34.25
C HIS A 344 -52.21 27.91 32.86
N GLY A 345 -52.61 26.65 32.77
CA GLY A 345 -53.89 26.18 32.25
C GLY A 345 -54.40 26.76 30.93
N SER A 346 -54.24 25.97 29.86
CA SER A 346 -54.97 26.03 28.58
C SER A 346 -54.80 27.30 27.77
N ASN A 347 -53.73 27.36 26.97
CA ASN A 347 -53.71 28.10 25.70
C ASN A 347 -53.18 27.16 24.61
N LYS A 348 -53.97 26.99 23.53
CA LYS A 348 -53.59 26.24 22.32
C LYS A 348 -52.30 26.85 21.74
N SER A 349 -51.31 26.01 21.43
CA SER A 349 -50.23 26.39 20.54
C SER A 349 -50.83 26.70 19.17
N SER A 350 -50.79 27.95 18.73
CA SER A 350 -51.00 28.26 17.32
C SER A 350 -49.67 27.99 16.62
N ASP A 351 -49.59 26.87 15.90
CA ASP A 351 -48.49 26.61 14.97
C ASP A 351 -48.48 27.74 13.93
N GLN A 352 -47.33 28.38 13.72
CA GLN A 352 -47.22 29.45 12.73
C GLN A 352 -46.87 28.84 11.38
N PHE A 353 -47.80 28.93 10.44
CA PHE A 353 -47.64 28.46 9.06
C PHE A 353 -47.11 29.60 8.20
N SER A 354 -46.01 29.36 7.48
CA SER A 354 -45.45 30.31 6.53
C SER A 354 -45.47 29.67 5.13
N PRO A 355 -46.35 30.13 4.22
CA PRO A 355 -46.35 29.64 2.85
C PRO A 355 -45.13 30.18 2.10
N PHE A 356 -44.57 29.36 1.21
CA PHE A 356 -43.46 29.72 0.35
C PHE A 356 -43.69 29.25 -1.09
N GLY A 357 -43.07 29.94 -2.04
CA GLY A 357 -43.11 29.60 -3.46
C GLY A 357 -41.71 29.37 -4.00
N CYS A 358 -41.56 28.45 -4.96
CA CYS A 358 -40.29 28.21 -5.65
C CYS A 358 -40.47 28.18 -7.17
N SER A 359 -39.52 28.76 -7.90
CA SER A 359 -39.33 28.62 -9.34
C SER A 359 -38.21 27.62 -9.63
N VAL A 360 -38.40 26.79 -10.66
CA VAL A 360 -37.43 25.75 -11.05
C VAL A 360 -36.91 26.04 -12.46
N ASP A 361 -35.63 26.38 -12.56
CA ASP A 361 -34.96 26.60 -13.83
C ASP A 361 -34.21 25.33 -14.26
N TYR A 362 -34.43 24.89 -15.51
CA TYR A 362 -33.76 23.72 -16.08
C TYR A 362 -32.49 24.12 -16.83
N MET A 363 -31.34 23.70 -16.31
CA MET A 363 -30.02 24.11 -16.79
C MET A 363 -29.33 22.97 -17.55
N THR A 364 -28.49 23.36 -18.53
CA THR A 364 -27.61 22.45 -19.27
C THR A 364 -26.24 23.08 -19.52
N ALA A 365 -25.18 22.28 -19.40
CA ALA A 365 -23.80 22.68 -19.69
C ALA A 365 -22.95 21.49 -20.16
N GLU A 366 -21.84 21.75 -20.85
CA GLU A 366 -20.78 20.74 -21.02
C GLU A 366 -19.96 20.62 -19.73
N ALA A 367 -19.68 19.37 -19.33
CA ALA A 367 -18.89 19.05 -18.15
C ALA A 367 -17.86 17.96 -18.45
N GLU A 368 -16.73 18.00 -17.76
CA GLU A 368 -15.78 16.88 -17.71
C GLU A 368 -16.27 15.89 -16.64
N VAL A 369 -16.63 14.68 -17.07
CA VAL A 369 -17.18 13.63 -16.22
C VAL A 369 -16.17 12.50 -16.09
N THR A 370 -15.86 12.10 -14.86
CA THR A 370 -15.13 10.86 -14.59
C THR A 370 -16.06 9.78 -14.10
N LEU A 371 -16.07 8.65 -14.78
CA LEU A 371 -16.86 7.46 -14.49
C LEU A 371 -15.96 6.33 -13.99
N TYR A 372 -16.44 5.51 -13.08
CA TYR A 372 -15.84 4.22 -12.78
C TYR A 372 -16.14 3.20 -13.90
N ALA A 373 -15.44 2.07 -13.92
CA ALA A 373 -15.68 1.01 -14.89
C ALA A 373 -17.14 0.49 -14.87
N ASN A 374 -17.81 0.55 -13.70
CA ASN A 374 -19.21 0.16 -13.52
C ASN A 374 -20.22 1.22 -14.03
N GLY A 375 -19.74 2.35 -14.56
CA GLY A 375 -20.57 3.44 -15.07
C GLY A 375 -21.01 4.47 -14.02
N SER A 376 -20.67 4.27 -12.74
CA SER A 376 -20.96 5.25 -11.68
C SER A 376 -20.13 6.52 -11.83
N VAL A 377 -20.73 7.65 -11.46
CA VAL A 377 -20.09 8.96 -11.53
C VAL A 377 -19.16 9.15 -10.35
N ALA A 378 -17.86 9.27 -10.62
CA ALA A 378 -16.84 9.60 -9.61
C ALA A 378 -16.75 11.10 -9.35
N LEU A 379 -16.79 11.92 -10.42
CA LEU A 379 -16.67 13.37 -10.35
C LEU A 379 -17.33 13.99 -11.59
N VAL A 380 -17.98 15.15 -11.39
CA VAL A 380 -18.51 16.00 -12.45
C VAL A 380 -17.91 17.39 -12.26
N ASP A 381 -17.11 17.84 -13.22
CA ASP A 381 -16.57 19.20 -13.25
C ASP A 381 -17.30 20.01 -14.32
N VAL A 382 -18.24 20.87 -13.88
CA VAL A 382 -19.10 21.66 -14.77
C VAL A 382 -18.39 22.95 -15.15
N GLN A 383 -18.30 23.23 -16.45
CA GLN A 383 -17.77 24.50 -16.93
C GLN A 383 -18.84 25.59 -16.80
N SER A 384 -18.80 26.35 -15.71
CA SER A 384 -19.83 27.35 -15.34
C SER A 384 -20.13 28.39 -16.42
N ASP A 385 -19.15 28.75 -17.24
CA ASP A 385 -19.30 29.76 -18.31
C ASP A 385 -20.16 29.27 -19.49
N ALA A 386 -20.43 27.96 -19.58
CA ALA A 386 -21.22 27.33 -20.65
C ALA A 386 -22.65 26.96 -20.23
N ALA A 387 -23.07 27.33 -19.01
CA ALA A 387 -24.42 27.02 -18.51
C ALA A 387 -25.50 27.82 -19.24
N THR A 388 -26.51 27.13 -19.76
CA THR A 388 -27.65 27.72 -20.49
C THR A 388 -28.96 27.06 -20.08
N ASN A 389 -30.08 27.77 -20.24
CA ASN A 389 -31.41 27.20 -20.01
C ASN A 389 -31.74 26.18 -21.10
N LEU A 390 -32.41 25.09 -20.71
CA LEU A 390 -32.83 24.04 -21.63
C LEU A 390 -33.83 24.59 -22.67
N SER A 391 -33.56 24.39 -23.97
CA SER A 391 -34.40 24.92 -25.05
C SER A 391 -35.73 24.17 -25.21
N GLU A 392 -36.85 24.89 -25.24
CA GLU A 392 -38.21 24.35 -25.49
C GLU A 392 -38.40 23.77 -26.90
N THR A 393 -37.45 23.97 -27.82
CA THR A 393 -37.58 23.51 -29.22
C THR A 393 -37.40 21.99 -29.38
N GLY A 394 -36.78 21.32 -28.41
CA GLY A 394 -36.53 19.87 -28.43
C GLY A 394 -37.00 19.13 -27.18
N PHE A 395 -37.51 19.83 -26.16
CA PHE A 395 -37.93 19.27 -24.88
C PHE A 395 -39.14 20.03 -24.33
N ASP A 396 -40.22 19.31 -24.01
CA ASP A 396 -41.43 19.90 -23.42
C ASP A 396 -41.23 20.13 -21.92
N THR A 397 -40.77 21.33 -21.58
CA THR A 397 -40.51 21.76 -20.19
C THR A 397 -41.79 21.83 -19.36
N ALA A 398 -42.94 22.17 -19.96
CA ALA A 398 -44.21 22.31 -19.25
C ALA A 398 -44.78 20.95 -18.81
N MET A 399 -44.63 19.93 -19.66
CA MET A 399 -45.08 18.58 -19.30
C MET A 399 -44.09 17.92 -18.32
N PHE A 400 -42.79 18.14 -18.51
CA PHE A 400 -41.76 17.65 -17.60
C PHE A 400 -41.89 18.26 -16.20
N SER A 401 -42.16 19.56 -16.09
CA SER A 401 -42.36 20.23 -14.81
C SER A 401 -43.50 19.58 -14.03
N SER A 402 -44.66 19.36 -14.65
CA SER A 402 -45.80 18.70 -13.98
C SER A 402 -45.46 17.32 -13.39
N SER A 403 -44.56 16.58 -14.03
CA SER A 403 -44.13 15.24 -13.58
C SER A 403 -43.08 15.32 -12.48
N LEU A 404 -42.16 16.27 -12.58
CA LEU A 404 -41.19 16.58 -11.54
C LEU A 404 -41.88 17.00 -10.24
N LEU A 405 -42.88 17.88 -10.33
CA LEU A 405 -43.66 18.36 -9.19
C LEU A 405 -44.34 17.19 -8.46
N ARG A 406 -45.00 16.30 -9.20
CA ARG A 406 -45.68 15.14 -8.61
C ARG A 406 -44.71 14.15 -7.99
N MET A 407 -43.55 13.95 -8.58
CA MET A 407 -42.51 13.09 -8.01
C MET A 407 -41.92 13.72 -6.75
N ALA A 408 -41.58 15.01 -6.77
CA ALA A 408 -41.05 15.75 -5.63
C ALA A 408 -42.03 15.79 -4.45
N VAL A 409 -43.34 15.91 -4.71
CA VAL A 409 -44.40 15.81 -3.70
C VAL A 409 -44.48 14.39 -3.14
N ALA A 410 -44.39 13.36 -3.98
CA ALA A 410 -44.46 11.96 -3.56
C ALA A 410 -43.24 11.51 -2.76
N THR A 411 -42.05 12.08 -3.03
CA THR A 411 -40.82 11.80 -2.28
C THR A 411 -40.75 12.52 -0.93
N ASN A 412 -41.63 13.49 -0.68
CA ASN A 412 -41.67 14.33 0.53
C ASN A 412 -42.47 13.67 1.68
N HIS A 413 -42.31 12.36 1.90
CA HIS A 413 -43.05 11.63 2.93
C HIS A 413 -42.31 11.68 4.28
N MET A 414 -42.99 12.18 5.32
CA MET A 414 -42.52 12.20 6.70
C MET A 414 -42.40 10.76 7.24
N ASP A 415 -41.25 10.41 7.80
CA ASP A 415 -41.11 9.25 8.67
C ASP A 415 -41.58 9.65 10.08
N ASP A 416 -42.79 9.23 10.47
CA ASP A 416 -43.36 9.47 11.80
C ASP A 416 -42.52 8.84 12.94
N GLN A 417 -41.48 8.06 12.63
CA GLN A 417 -40.75 7.27 13.62
C GLN A 417 -39.50 7.95 14.22
N TYR A 418 -39.00 9.05 13.64
CA TYR A 418 -37.89 9.82 14.20
C TYR A 418 -38.15 11.33 14.10
N GLY A 419 -38.69 11.92 15.17
CA GLY A 419 -38.79 13.36 15.36
C GLY A 419 -37.40 14.00 15.47
N MET A 420 -36.74 14.22 14.34
CA MET A 420 -35.50 14.96 14.24
C MET A 420 -35.85 16.40 13.83
N LEU A 421 -35.66 17.34 14.76
CA LEU A 421 -35.68 18.77 14.46
C LEU A 421 -34.61 19.05 13.40
N SER A 422 -35.02 19.35 12.17
CA SER A 422 -34.07 19.82 11.16
C SER A 422 -33.55 21.18 11.59
N GLN A 423 -32.23 21.28 11.72
CA GLN A 423 -31.52 22.53 12.01
C GLN A 423 -31.06 23.20 10.70
N GLY A 424 -31.74 22.91 9.58
CA GLY A 424 -31.42 23.38 8.22
C GLY A 424 -32.39 24.45 7.69
N ASP A 425 -31.93 25.18 6.68
CA ASP A 425 -32.72 26.15 5.92
C ASP A 425 -33.67 25.42 4.95
N VAL A 426 -34.96 25.77 4.94
CA VAL A 426 -36.01 25.09 4.14
C VAL A 426 -35.62 24.99 2.67
N TRP A 427 -34.96 26.03 2.15
CA TRP A 427 -34.53 26.10 0.75
C TRP A 427 -33.57 24.98 0.37
N SER A 428 -32.66 24.59 1.26
CA SER A 428 -31.69 23.52 0.99
C SER A 428 -32.35 22.13 0.95
N GLU A 429 -33.42 21.93 1.73
CA GLU A 429 -34.18 20.69 1.72
C GLU A 429 -35.08 20.59 0.49
N VAL A 430 -35.67 21.71 0.06
CA VAL A 430 -36.44 21.81 -1.18
C VAL A 430 -35.55 21.58 -2.41
N ASP A 431 -34.37 22.21 -2.47
CA ASP A 431 -33.38 22.01 -3.54
C ASP A 431 -32.92 20.55 -3.61
N ALA A 432 -32.67 19.92 -2.46
CA ALA A 432 -32.31 18.51 -2.38
C ALA A 432 -33.43 17.59 -2.87
N ALA A 433 -34.68 17.83 -2.45
CA ALA A 433 -35.84 17.02 -2.87
C ALA A 433 -36.12 17.12 -4.38
N ILE A 434 -36.00 18.34 -4.93
CA ILE A 434 -36.17 18.58 -6.38
C ILE A 434 -35.01 17.96 -7.15
N SER A 435 -33.77 18.13 -6.70
CA SER A 435 -32.59 17.51 -7.34
C SER A 435 -32.69 15.98 -7.35
N GLN A 436 -33.06 15.37 -6.24
CA GLN A 436 -33.26 13.91 -6.11
C GLN A 436 -34.38 13.38 -7.01
N SER A 437 -35.42 14.18 -7.26
CA SER A 437 -36.50 13.82 -8.18
C SER A 437 -36.15 14.08 -9.64
N PHE A 438 -35.37 15.14 -9.90
CA PHE A 438 -35.01 15.58 -11.25
C PHE A 438 -34.10 14.57 -11.96
N VAL A 439 -33.03 14.13 -11.31
CA VAL A 439 -32.03 13.25 -11.93
C VAL A 439 -32.64 11.96 -12.50
N PRO A 440 -33.43 11.17 -11.73
CA PRO A 440 -34.02 9.94 -12.24
C PRO A 440 -35.13 10.19 -13.26
N LEU A 441 -35.80 11.34 -13.26
CA LEU A 441 -36.79 11.69 -14.30
C LEU A 441 -36.12 12.09 -15.60
N MET A 442 -35.09 12.92 -15.52
CA MET A 442 -34.34 13.41 -16.68
C MET A 442 -33.62 12.25 -17.38
N SER A 443 -33.08 11.28 -16.62
CA SER A 443 -32.42 10.10 -17.21
C SER A 443 -33.36 9.24 -18.07
N ARG A 444 -34.67 9.21 -17.78
CA ARG A 444 -35.68 8.48 -18.57
C ARG A 444 -35.95 9.11 -19.94
N THR A 445 -35.58 10.37 -20.11
CA THR A 445 -35.88 11.12 -21.33
C THR A 445 -34.87 10.86 -22.45
N PHE A 446 -33.74 10.18 -22.17
CA PHE A 446 -32.73 9.83 -23.16
C PHE A 446 -33.15 8.66 -24.07
N ASP A 447 -33.05 8.83 -25.38
CA ASP A 447 -33.38 7.81 -26.37
C ASP A 447 -32.21 6.83 -26.57
N LEU A 448 -32.31 5.66 -25.96
CA LEU A 448 -31.29 4.62 -26.05
C LEU A 448 -31.22 3.91 -27.41
N ARG A 449 -32.07 4.28 -28.38
CA ARG A 449 -32.04 3.71 -29.74
C ARG A 449 -30.98 4.33 -30.64
N GLN A 450 -30.50 5.54 -30.31
CA GLN A 450 -29.54 6.28 -31.14
C GLN A 450 -28.21 6.49 -30.41
N THR A 451 -27.17 5.80 -30.85
CA THR A 451 -25.83 5.90 -30.26
C THR A 451 -25.00 7.02 -30.91
N VAL A 452 -24.22 7.72 -30.11
CA VAL A 452 -23.21 8.70 -30.51
C VAL A 452 -21.85 8.28 -29.94
N HIS A 453 -20.77 8.49 -30.68
CA HIS A 453 -19.42 8.20 -30.20
C HIS A 453 -18.77 9.44 -29.61
N VAL A 454 -18.21 9.31 -28.41
CA VAL A 454 -17.51 10.38 -27.68
C VAL A 454 -16.07 9.95 -27.40
N GLN A 455 -15.12 10.89 -27.50
CA GLN A 455 -13.73 10.65 -27.10
C GLN A 455 -13.61 10.65 -25.57
N SER A 456 -12.98 9.62 -25.05
CA SER A 456 -12.72 9.45 -23.62
C SER A 456 -11.26 9.09 -23.35
N ILE A 457 -10.86 9.22 -22.09
CA ILE A 457 -9.55 8.84 -21.59
C ILE A 457 -9.79 7.74 -20.55
N ARG A 458 -9.34 6.53 -20.85
CA ARG A 458 -9.28 5.44 -19.89
C ARG A 458 -8.08 5.65 -18.96
N ILE A 459 -8.35 5.77 -17.68
CA ILE A 459 -7.39 5.90 -16.59
C ILE A 459 -7.21 4.52 -15.98
N VAL A 460 -6.04 3.93 -16.14
CA VAL A 460 -5.71 2.59 -15.64
C VAL A 460 -4.66 2.71 -14.56
N GLN A 461 -4.89 2.09 -13.41
CA GLN A 461 -3.87 1.96 -12.38
C GLN A 461 -2.89 0.85 -12.77
N ARG A 462 -1.60 1.16 -12.84
CA ARG A 462 -0.53 0.21 -13.17
C ARG A 462 0.59 0.31 -12.16
N VAL A 463 1.29 -0.80 -11.91
CA VAL A 463 2.45 -0.80 -11.02
C VAL A 463 3.70 -0.45 -11.83
N ALA A 464 4.30 0.70 -11.56
CA ALA A 464 5.55 1.11 -12.18
C ALA A 464 6.72 0.96 -11.21
N LEU A 465 7.84 0.40 -11.69
CA LEU A 465 9.10 0.42 -10.98
C LEU A 465 9.73 1.80 -11.14
N LEU A 466 9.60 2.65 -10.13
CA LEU A 466 10.14 4.01 -10.12
C LEU A 466 11.46 4.08 -9.36
N VAL A 467 12.39 4.88 -9.89
CA VAL A 467 13.67 5.15 -9.23
C VAL A 467 13.50 6.32 -8.27
N GLN A 468 13.73 6.07 -6.98
CA GLN A 468 13.42 7.05 -5.94
C GLN A 468 14.40 8.24 -5.98
N LYS A 469 13.86 9.46 -6.14
CA LYS A 469 14.64 10.70 -6.28
C LYS A 469 15.56 10.98 -5.08
N SER A 470 15.08 10.73 -3.86
CA SER A 470 15.84 10.92 -2.61
C SER A 470 17.06 10.01 -2.56
N SER A 471 16.88 8.73 -2.89
CA SER A 471 17.94 7.72 -2.86
C SER A 471 19.05 8.02 -3.87
N VAL A 472 18.69 8.47 -5.08
CA VAL A 472 19.66 8.90 -6.11
C VAL A 472 20.49 10.10 -5.63
N ARG A 473 19.86 11.11 -5.03
CA ARG A 473 20.59 12.30 -4.53
C ARG A 473 21.60 11.95 -3.45
N VAL A 474 21.19 11.16 -2.45
CA VAL A 474 22.07 10.80 -1.33
C VAL A 474 23.22 9.91 -1.80
N SER A 475 22.94 8.89 -2.62
CA SER A 475 23.98 8.02 -3.18
C SER A 475 24.96 8.80 -4.07
N ALA A 476 24.47 9.75 -4.88
CA ALA A 476 25.31 10.61 -5.70
C ALA A 476 26.25 11.48 -4.86
N VAL A 477 25.77 12.09 -3.76
CA VAL A 477 26.61 12.90 -2.85
C VAL A 477 27.72 12.05 -2.22
N ILE A 478 27.40 10.83 -1.76
CA ILE A 478 28.39 9.95 -1.12
C ILE A 478 29.43 9.48 -2.15
N LEU A 479 29.01 9.04 -3.34
CA LEU A 479 29.91 8.55 -4.38
C LEU A 479 30.79 9.67 -4.94
N THR A 480 30.24 10.86 -5.16
CA THR A 480 31.02 12.03 -5.61
C THR A 480 32.06 12.45 -4.57
N PHE A 481 31.66 12.51 -3.29
CA PHE A 481 32.62 12.73 -2.20
C PHE A 481 33.71 11.65 -2.17
N GLY A 482 33.34 10.39 -2.43
CA GLY A 482 34.26 9.27 -2.56
C GLY A 482 35.27 9.43 -3.70
N VAL A 483 34.81 9.75 -4.91
CA VAL A 483 35.66 9.97 -6.08
C VAL A 483 36.62 11.14 -5.84
N VAL A 484 36.14 12.27 -5.31
CA VAL A 484 36.97 13.44 -4.99
C VAL A 484 38.01 13.09 -3.93
N LEU A 485 37.63 12.34 -2.90
CA LEU A 485 38.57 11.90 -1.87
C LEU A 485 39.63 10.98 -2.46
N VAL A 486 39.26 9.95 -3.21
CA VAL A 486 40.23 9.02 -3.84
C VAL A 486 41.16 9.77 -4.80
N ALA A 487 40.66 10.69 -5.61
CA ALA A 487 41.47 11.56 -6.46
C ALA A 487 42.45 12.42 -5.64
N SER A 488 42.01 12.95 -4.49
CA SER A 488 42.89 13.68 -3.57
C SER A 488 43.96 12.77 -2.96
N LEU A 489 43.63 11.52 -2.62
CA LEU A 489 44.61 10.54 -2.09
C LEU A 489 45.64 10.16 -3.16
N LEU A 490 45.19 9.95 -4.40
CA LEU A 490 46.05 9.73 -5.58
C LEU A 490 47.02 10.90 -5.79
N TYR A 491 46.58 12.13 -5.55
CA TYR A 491 47.40 13.33 -5.67
C TYR A 491 48.37 13.53 -4.48
N LEU A 492 47.91 13.25 -3.26
CA LEU A 492 48.63 13.56 -2.02
C LEU A 492 49.68 12.51 -1.66
N TYR A 493 49.36 11.21 -1.70
CA TYR A 493 50.25 10.15 -1.20
C TYR A 493 51.59 10.02 -1.96
N PRO A 494 51.66 10.20 -3.29
CA PRO A 494 52.94 10.22 -3.99
C PRO A 494 53.83 11.42 -3.63
N ARG A 495 53.23 12.53 -3.17
CA ARG A 495 53.95 13.76 -2.81
C ARG A 495 54.29 13.86 -1.32
N ARG A 496 53.72 13.01 -0.47
CA ARG A 496 54.05 13.00 0.96
C ARG A 496 55.44 12.38 1.16
N PRO A 497 56.30 12.98 2.01
CA PRO A 497 57.55 12.35 2.39
C PRO A 497 57.27 10.98 3.02
N ASN A 498 58.15 10.01 2.76
CA ASN A 498 58.02 8.66 3.28
C ASN A 498 59.43 8.06 3.49
N PHE A 499 59.67 7.52 4.67
CA PHE A 499 60.93 6.84 5.03
C PHE A 499 60.79 5.32 5.15
N LEU A 500 59.58 4.77 4.98
CA LEU A 500 59.33 3.33 5.15
C LEU A 500 59.99 2.53 4.02
N SER A 501 60.78 1.52 4.36
CA SER A 501 61.35 0.55 3.40
C SER A 501 60.45 -0.68 3.18
N GLY A 502 59.52 -0.97 4.09
CA GLY A 502 58.61 -2.10 4.01
C GLY A 502 57.40 -1.98 4.95
N ASN A 503 56.53 -3.00 4.94
CA ASN A 503 55.31 -3.06 5.75
C ASN A 503 55.64 -3.05 7.25
N PRO A 504 55.19 -2.05 8.04
CA PRO A 504 55.51 -1.94 9.47
C PRO A 504 54.63 -2.84 10.37
N ALA A 505 53.97 -3.85 9.80
CA ALA A 505 52.97 -4.66 10.49
C ALA A 505 53.56 -5.70 11.46
N SER A 506 54.76 -6.22 11.16
CA SER A 506 55.41 -7.25 11.96
C SER A 506 56.29 -6.64 13.05
N ILE A 507 56.47 -7.34 14.17
CA ILE A 507 57.36 -6.89 15.25
C ILE A 507 58.79 -6.74 14.74
N ALA A 508 59.25 -7.65 13.88
CA ALA A 508 60.55 -7.55 13.21
C ALA A 508 60.72 -6.25 12.43
N SER A 509 59.71 -5.83 11.67
CA SER A 509 59.75 -4.59 10.90
C SER A 509 59.78 -3.36 11.79
N MET A 510 59.05 -3.36 12.91
CA MET A 510 59.06 -2.29 13.89
C MET A 510 60.41 -2.19 14.62
N CYS A 511 61.05 -3.32 14.93
CA CYS A 511 62.41 -3.36 15.48
C CYS A 511 63.44 -2.79 14.50
N CYS A 512 63.37 -3.15 13.21
CA CYS A 512 64.23 -2.57 12.17
C CYS A 512 64.03 -1.06 12.02
N ILE A 513 62.79 -0.57 12.07
CA ILE A 513 62.51 0.88 12.04
C ILE A 513 63.12 1.55 13.28
N ALA A 514 63.02 0.93 14.44
CA ALA A 514 63.59 1.46 15.68
C ALA A 514 65.13 1.50 15.68
N THR A 515 65.81 0.52 15.07
CA THR A 515 67.29 0.49 14.99
C THR A 515 67.86 1.43 13.93
N ASP A 516 67.19 1.54 12.78
CA ASP A 516 67.74 2.23 11.61
C ASP A 516 67.32 3.71 11.55
N VAL A 517 66.07 4.00 11.90
CA VAL A 517 65.49 5.35 11.78
C VAL A 517 65.75 6.20 13.03
N ILE A 518 65.73 5.62 14.23
CA ILE A 518 65.93 6.38 15.48
C ILE A 518 67.44 6.46 15.76
N ASP A 519 67.92 7.66 16.13
CA ASP A 519 69.33 7.84 16.47
C ASP A 519 69.75 7.00 17.70
N ALA A 520 70.93 6.38 17.64
CA ALA A 520 71.43 5.49 18.68
C ALA A 520 71.57 6.20 20.03
N THR A 521 71.97 7.48 20.02
CA THR A 521 72.07 8.30 21.24
C THR A 521 70.70 8.57 21.87
N SER A 522 69.65 8.71 21.04
CA SER A 522 68.28 8.87 21.50
C SER A 522 67.74 7.57 22.10
N LEU A 523 68.08 6.43 21.50
CA LEU A 523 67.69 5.10 22.00
C LEU A 523 68.38 4.78 23.33
N GLU A 524 69.66 5.12 23.49
CA GLU A 524 70.40 4.99 24.75
C GLU A 524 69.86 5.93 25.84
N LYS A 525 69.54 7.18 25.48
CA LYS A 525 68.90 8.13 26.40
C LYS A 525 67.51 7.63 26.86
N LEU A 526 66.76 6.95 25.99
CA LEU A 526 65.49 6.32 26.32
C LEU A 526 65.67 5.04 27.16
N SER A 527 66.71 4.25 26.90
CA SER A 527 66.99 3.02 27.66
C SER A 527 67.39 3.32 29.10
N GLN A 528 68.04 4.46 29.36
CA GLN A 528 68.38 4.90 30.72
C GLN A 528 67.15 5.41 31.51
N MET A 529 66.02 5.66 30.85
CA MET A 529 64.79 6.13 31.51
C MET A 529 63.85 4.96 31.87
N GLU A 530 63.26 4.96 33.07
CA GLU A 530 62.27 3.96 33.54
C GLU A 530 60.88 4.13 32.85
N LEU A 531 60.82 4.18 31.51
CA LEU A 531 59.59 4.43 30.74
C LEU A 531 58.66 3.21 30.62
N GLU A 532 59.17 2.01 30.89
CA GLU A 532 58.48 0.72 30.75
C GLU A 532 57.33 0.52 31.77
N VAL A 533 57.39 1.19 32.91
CA VAL A 533 56.41 1.06 34.02
C VAL A 533 55.29 2.11 33.92
N LEU A 534 55.41 3.12 33.06
CA LEU A 534 54.43 4.21 32.94
C LEU A 534 53.12 3.73 32.29
N SER A 535 51.99 4.27 32.73
CA SER A 535 50.71 4.12 32.00
C SER A 535 50.73 4.88 30.66
N THR A 536 49.85 4.53 29.70
CA THR A 536 49.75 5.23 28.40
C THR A 536 49.49 6.72 28.56
N ARG A 537 48.66 7.11 29.55
CA ARG A 537 48.36 8.54 29.82
C ARG A 537 49.57 9.29 30.37
N GLN A 538 50.34 8.67 31.26
CA GLN A 538 51.56 9.25 31.80
C GLN A 538 52.64 9.35 30.73
N LEU A 539 52.82 8.29 29.92
CA LEU A 539 53.78 8.30 28.82
C LEU A 539 53.42 9.36 27.77
N ARG A 540 52.14 9.52 27.42
CA ARG A 540 51.67 10.59 26.53
C ARG A 540 51.99 11.97 27.08
N CYS A 541 51.74 12.20 28.36
CA CYS A 541 52.03 13.49 29.00
C CYS A 541 53.54 13.80 28.99
N PHE A 542 54.37 12.77 29.12
CA PHE A 542 55.82 12.87 29.02
C PHE A 542 56.28 13.15 27.58
N LEU A 543 55.87 12.32 26.61
CA LEU A 543 56.25 12.46 25.21
C LEU A 543 55.78 13.77 24.59
N ARG A 544 54.67 14.35 25.06
CA ARG A 544 54.22 15.67 24.60
C ARG A 544 55.20 16.80 24.88
N LYS A 545 56.10 16.64 25.86
CA LYS A 545 57.19 17.58 26.16
C LYS A 545 58.41 17.42 25.24
N GLY A 546 58.50 16.30 24.52
CA GLY A 546 59.58 16.01 23.58
C GLY A 546 59.22 16.37 22.14
N SER A 547 60.24 16.54 21.31
CA SER A 547 60.12 16.77 19.87
C SER A 547 60.99 15.79 19.07
N CYS A 548 60.44 15.30 17.96
CA CYS A 548 61.10 14.44 16.99
C CYS A 548 61.54 15.30 15.80
N SER A 549 62.83 15.33 15.50
CA SER A 549 63.39 16.08 14.37
C SER A 549 64.41 15.24 13.62
N TRP A 550 64.52 15.46 12.31
CA TRP A 550 65.52 14.78 11.48
C TRP A 550 66.88 15.46 11.67
N ARG A 551 67.89 14.68 12.04
CA ARG A 551 69.28 15.11 12.21
C ARG A 551 70.17 14.31 11.27
N GLU A 552 71.14 14.98 10.67
CA GLU A 552 72.16 14.33 9.85
C GLU A 552 73.24 13.74 10.76
N THR A 553 73.46 12.43 10.65
CA THR A 553 74.48 11.69 11.40
C THR A 553 75.47 11.07 10.43
N THR A 554 76.61 10.56 10.93
CA THR A 554 77.61 9.84 10.13
C THR A 554 77.05 8.58 9.44
N GLN A 555 75.90 8.08 9.92
CA GLN A 555 75.19 6.91 9.37
C GLN A 555 73.96 7.32 8.52
N GLY A 556 73.85 8.59 8.13
CA GLY A 556 72.74 9.14 7.34
C GLY A 556 71.77 10.01 8.14
N GLN A 557 70.64 10.40 7.53
CA GLN A 557 69.59 11.14 8.25
C GLN A 557 68.81 10.23 9.19
N ARG A 558 68.84 10.55 10.49
CA ARG A 558 68.13 9.82 11.54
C ARG A 558 67.19 10.72 12.32
N LEU A 559 66.15 10.13 12.88
CA LEU A 559 65.17 10.78 13.73
C LEU A 559 65.72 10.88 15.16
N ALA A 560 66.05 12.10 15.59
CA ALA A 560 66.45 12.39 16.96
C ALA A 560 65.22 12.70 17.81
N ILE A 561 65.11 12.06 18.97
CA ILE A 561 64.05 12.33 19.96
C ILE A 561 64.66 13.21 21.04
N SER A 562 64.36 14.50 20.98
CA SER A 562 64.86 15.49 21.93
C SER A 562 63.84 15.73 23.04
N PHE A 563 64.34 15.81 24.27
CA PHE A 563 63.60 16.24 25.44
C PHE A 563 64.32 17.45 26.04
N PRO A 564 63.60 18.46 26.54
CA PRO A 564 64.23 19.58 27.23
C PRO A 564 64.99 19.08 28.47
N ASP A 565 66.16 19.65 28.77
CA ASP A 565 67.12 19.10 29.75
C ASP A 565 66.59 18.99 31.20
N TYR A 566 65.51 19.70 31.53
CA TYR A 566 64.81 19.59 32.82
C TYR A 566 63.76 18.46 32.87
N ALA A 567 63.56 17.71 31.78
CA ALA A 567 62.55 16.66 31.65
C ALA A 567 63.05 15.26 31.99
N THR A 568 63.94 15.11 32.98
CA THR A 568 64.14 13.79 33.61
C THR A 568 62.90 13.45 34.45
N PRO A 569 62.44 12.19 34.46
CA PRO A 569 61.37 11.77 35.36
C PRO A 569 61.88 11.86 36.80
N ARG A 570 61.77 13.05 37.40
CA ARG A 570 62.05 13.29 38.82
C ARG A 570 61.12 12.38 39.60
N SER A 571 61.69 11.47 40.39
CA SER A 571 61.01 10.56 41.32
C SER A 571 59.83 11.26 42.03
N GLN A 572 58.64 11.17 41.43
CA GLN A 572 57.41 11.68 42.02
C GLN A 572 56.66 10.48 42.59
N LYS A 573 56.48 10.52 43.92
CA LYS A 573 55.59 9.77 44.82
C LYS A 573 54.95 8.51 44.22
N LYS A 574 55.19 7.37 44.90
CA LYS A 574 54.58 6.02 44.71
C LYS A 574 53.46 6.03 43.67
N PRO A 575 53.72 5.58 42.43
CA PRO A 575 52.67 5.50 41.43
C PRO A 575 51.56 4.58 41.97
N ARG A 576 50.35 5.11 42.16
CA ARG A 576 49.18 4.25 42.32
C ARG A 576 49.14 3.34 41.09
N ARG A 577 49.25 2.03 41.29
CA ARG A 577 49.08 0.99 40.25
C ARG A 577 47.70 1.14 39.62
N ARG A 578 47.56 2.04 38.65
CA ARG A 578 46.42 2.06 37.74
C ARG A 578 46.94 1.50 36.43
N ALA A 579 46.84 0.19 36.29
CA ALA A 579 47.10 -0.49 35.02
C ALA A 579 46.23 0.15 33.95
N ASP A 580 46.75 0.26 32.72
CA ASP A 580 45.92 0.73 31.61
C ASP A 580 44.70 -0.20 31.47
N PRO A 581 43.51 0.35 31.21
CA PRO A 581 42.34 -0.49 31.01
C PRO A 581 42.62 -1.44 29.83
N PRO A 582 42.22 -2.72 29.95
CA PRO A 582 42.30 -3.64 28.82
C PRO A 582 41.48 -3.09 27.64
N PRO A 583 41.66 -3.62 26.43
CA PRO A 583 40.84 -3.24 25.29
C PRO A 583 39.33 -3.24 25.64
N PRO A 584 38.52 -2.33 25.06
CA PRO A 584 37.13 -2.15 25.46
C PRO A 584 36.32 -3.45 25.52
N PHE A 585 36.48 -4.33 24.51
CA PHE A 585 35.79 -5.63 24.42
C PHE A 585 36.18 -6.65 25.50
N LEU A 586 37.26 -6.42 26.28
CA LEU A 586 37.68 -7.25 27.42
C LEU A 586 37.27 -6.64 28.77
N MET A 587 36.74 -5.42 28.79
CA MET A 587 36.23 -4.81 30.01
C MET A 587 34.90 -5.45 30.38
N ILE A 588 34.81 -5.97 31.61
CA ILE A 588 33.60 -6.63 32.14
C ILE A 588 32.30 -5.82 31.92
N PRO A 589 32.22 -4.51 32.27
CA PRO A 589 30.97 -3.77 32.10
C PRO A 589 30.60 -3.58 30.63
N ILE A 590 31.57 -3.37 29.75
CA ILE A 590 31.35 -3.18 28.31
C ILE A 590 30.92 -4.50 27.67
N PHE A 591 31.58 -5.60 28.03
CA PHE A 591 31.23 -6.94 27.56
C PHE A 591 29.82 -7.37 28.00
N ILE A 592 29.42 -7.09 29.25
CA ILE A 592 28.06 -7.36 29.73
C ILE A 592 27.05 -6.55 28.92
N LEU A 593 27.33 -5.27 28.65
CA LEU A 593 26.48 -4.43 27.82
C LEU A 593 26.37 -5.00 26.39
N GLU A 594 27.49 -5.31 25.74
CA GLU A 594 27.53 -5.89 24.38
C GLU A 594 26.74 -7.21 24.32
N ILE A 595 27.00 -8.17 25.22
CA ILE A 595 26.25 -9.44 25.25
C ILE A 595 24.77 -9.22 25.53
N SER A 596 24.41 -8.32 26.45
CA SER A 596 23.00 -8.04 26.74
C SER A 596 22.27 -7.48 25.51
N ALA A 597 22.92 -6.63 24.73
CA ALA A 597 22.36 -6.10 23.49
C ALA A 597 22.15 -7.20 22.43
N PHE A 598 23.12 -8.11 22.27
CA PHE A 598 22.95 -9.24 21.36
C PHE A 598 21.86 -10.22 21.80
N LEU A 599 21.75 -10.52 23.11
CA LEU A 599 20.69 -11.38 23.64
C LEU A 599 19.31 -10.74 23.45
N ALA A 600 19.19 -9.42 23.65
CA ALA A 600 17.97 -8.67 23.38
C ALA A 600 17.60 -8.73 21.88
N ALA A 601 18.58 -8.58 20.98
CA ALA A 601 18.36 -8.71 19.53
C ALA A 601 17.89 -10.12 19.14
N LEU A 602 18.52 -11.18 19.67
CA LEU A 602 18.08 -12.57 19.46
C LEU A 602 16.66 -12.81 19.98
N GLY A 603 16.34 -12.31 21.17
CA GLY A 603 15.00 -12.40 21.75
C GLY A 603 13.95 -11.70 20.91
N GLY A 604 14.23 -10.46 20.46
CA GLY A 604 13.35 -9.70 19.58
C GLY A 604 13.10 -10.41 18.25
N MET A 605 14.16 -10.93 17.61
CA MET A 605 14.03 -11.68 16.36
C MET A 605 13.25 -12.99 16.55
N LEU A 606 13.42 -13.69 17.66
CA LEU A 606 12.67 -14.91 17.96
C LEU A 606 11.17 -14.63 18.13
N ILE A 607 10.83 -13.52 18.81
CA ILE A 607 9.44 -13.06 18.97
C ILE A 607 8.83 -12.75 17.60
N ILE A 608 9.54 -11.98 16.76
CA ILE A 608 9.07 -11.62 15.41
C ILE A 608 8.85 -12.86 14.55
N ILE A 609 9.82 -13.81 14.54
CA ILE A 609 9.71 -15.06 13.77
C ILE A 609 8.52 -15.89 14.27
N SER A 610 8.40 -16.07 15.60
CA SER A 610 7.30 -16.87 16.18
C SER A 610 5.93 -16.27 15.88
N LYS A 611 5.78 -14.95 15.97
CA LYS A 611 4.53 -14.25 15.64
C LYS A 611 4.25 -14.29 14.14
N SER A 612 5.27 -14.12 13.31
CA SER A 612 5.15 -14.23 11.85
C SER A 612 4.67 -15.61 11.39
N PHE A 613 5.15 -16.71 11.98
CA PHE A 613 4.68 -18.05 11.65
C PHE A 613 3.22 -18.29 12.03
N GLN A 614 2.74 -17.60 13.07
CA GLN A 614 1.38 -17.78 13.57
C GLN A 614 0.35 -16.96 12.79
N TYR A 615 0.69 -15.72 12.41
CA TYR A 615 -0.26 -14.77 11.80
C TYR A 615 0.03 -14.47 10.32
N GLY A 616 1.16 -14.91 9.77
CA GLY A 616 1.56 -14.58 8.39
C GLY A 616 2.21 -13.21 8.25
N TYR A 617 1.79 -12.23 9.04
CA TYR A 617 2.33 -10.86 9.11
C TYR A 617 2.75 -10.50 10.55
N PHE A 618 3.47 -9.39 10.70
CA PHE A 618 3.70 -8.80 12.03
C PHE A 618 2.53 -7.86 12.34
N PRO A 619 1.81 -8.01 13.47
CA PRO A 619 0.71 -7.13 13.84
C PRO A 619 1.19 -5.69 13.71
N PRO A 620 0.46 -4.84 12.99
CA PRO A 620 0.95 -3.50 12.74
C PRO A 620 1.10 -2.80 14.09
N LEU A 621 2.13 -1.97 14.21
CA LEU A 621 2.20 -0.94 15.25
C LEU A 621 1.17 0.15 14.87
N THR A 622 -0.10 -0.26 14.68
CA THR A 622 -1.27 0.54 14.33
C THR A 622 -1.58 1.46 15.49
N ASP A 623 -0.96 2.63 15.46
CA ASP A 623 -1.68 3.90 15.63
C ASP A 623 -0.84 5.13 15.25
N ILE A 624 0.30 4.94 14.59
CA ILE A 624 1.22 6.05 14.32
C ILE A 624 1.14 6.42 12.85
N LYS A 625 0.18 7.29 12.50
CA LYS A 625 0.15 8.04 11.25
C LYS A 625 1.41 8.91 11.16
N ALA A 626 2.50 8.39 10.61
CA ALA A 626 3.64 9.22 10.22
C ALA A 626 4.52 8.51 9.18
N ASP A 627 4.52 9.04 7.95
CA ASP A 627 5.52 8.72 6.91
C ASP A 627 6.97 8.84 7.43
N ASP A 628 7.18 9.66 8.46
CA ASP A 628 8.48 9.87 9.12
C ASP A 628 9.01 8.63 9.87
N LEU A 629 8.13 7.76 10.39
CA LEU A 629 8.53 6.57 11.15
C LEU A 629 8.95 5.39 10.25
N ARG A 630 8.46 5.36 9.00
CA ARG A 630 8.85 4.35 8.00
C ARG A 630 10.36 4.37 7.74
N ILE A 631 10.91 5.57 7.58
CA ILE A 631 12.34 5.76 7.31
C ILE A 631 13.19 5.29 8.49
N ILE A 632 12.74 5.58 9.72
CA ILE A 632 13.43 5.19 10.96
C ILE A 632 13.44 3.66 11.11
N TRP A 633 12.29 3.00 10.91
CA TRP A 633 12.18 1.55 11.01
C TRP A 633 12.98 0.80 9.94
N MET A 634 13.05 1.32 8.71
CA MET A 634 13.90 0.73 7.66
C MET A 634 15.40 0.96 7.87
N LEU A 635 15.80 2.05 8.53
CA LEU A 635 17.22 2.35 8.78
C LEU A 635 17.78 1.58 9.97
N LEU A 636 16.95 1.22 10.94
CA LEU A 636 17.38 0.63 12.21
C LEU A 636 18.07 -0.74 12.06
N PRO A 637 17.55 -1.72 11.30
CA PRO A 637 18.25 -3.00 11.11
C PRO A 637 19.60 -2.87 10.37
N PRO A 638 19.71 -2.18 9.21
CA PRO A 638 21.01 -1.95 8.57
C PRO A 638 22.02 -1.23 9.47
N ALA A 639 21.55 -0.22 10.22
CA ALA A 639 22.41 0.53 11.12
C ALA A 639 22.94 -0.35 12.25
N SER A 640 22.09 -1.21 12.81
CA SER A 640 22.49 -2.19 13.82
C SER A 640 23.52 -3.18 13.28
N ALA A 641 23.31 -3.70 12.07
CA ALA A 641 24.25 -4.63 11.41
C ALA A 641 25.61 -3.97 11.13
N ALA A 642 25.63 -2.70 10.71
CA ALA A 642 26.87 -1.96 10.49
C ALA A 642 27.63 -1.71 11.80
N LEU A 643 26.92 -1.43 12.90
CA LEU A 643 27.53 -1.31 14.23
C LEU A 643 28.15 -2.61 14.71
N ILE A 644 27.43 -3.74 14.56
CA ILE A 644 27.93 -5.08 14.88
C ILE A 644 29.19 -5.38 14.07
N ARG A 645 29.15 -5.15 12.75
CA ARG A 645 30.32 -5.30 11.87
C ARG A 645 31.51 -4.45 12.33
N GLY A 646 31.28 -3.19 12.68
CA GLY A 646 32.31 -2.29 13.21
C GLY A 646 32.95 -2.81 14.51
N LEU A 647 32.15 -3.38 15.41
CA LEU A 647 32.64 -4.03 16.63
C LEU A 647 33.55 -5.22 16.30
N TYR A 648 33.13 -6.15 15.44
CA TYR A 648 33.96 -7.32 15.11
C TYR A 648 35.23 -6.97 14.34
N ILE A 649 35.20 -5.95 13.47
CA ILE A 649 36.41 -5.44 12.82
C ILE A 649 37.39 -4.89 13.87
N SER A 650 36.90 -4.14 14.86
CA SER A 650 37.72 -3.65 15.98
C SER A 650 38.30 -4.80 16.80
N VAL A 651 37.50 -5.83 17.11
CA VAL A 651 37.96 -7.04 17.80
C VAL A 651 39.05 -7.73 16.98
N TYR A 652 38.80 -8.00 15.70
CA TYR A 652 39.76 -8.60 14.77
C TYR A 652 41.10 -7.86 14.73
N GLN A 653 41.08 -6.52 14.61
CA GLN A 653 42.29 -5.70 14.57
C GLN A 653 43.07 -5.72 15.90
N ASN A 654 42.37 -5.68 17.03
CA ASN A 654 43.03 -5.83 18.33
C ASN A 654 43.64 -7.24 18.48
N PHE A 655 42.97 -8.28 18.01
CA PHE A 655 43.45 -9.66 18.10
C PHE A 655 44.67 -9.93 17.24
N THR A 656 44.64 -9.51 15.97
CA THR A 656 45.76 -9.71 15.03
C THR A 656 47.06 -9.06 15.53
N ILE A 657 46.97 -7.92 16.22
CA ILE A 657 48.14 -7.23 16.77
C ILE A 657 48.58 -7.84 18.10
N LEU A 658 47.67 -8.28 18.97
CA LEU A 658 48.03 -8.85 20.28
C LEU A 658 48.52 -10.30 20.23
N GLU A 659 48.11 -11.09 19.22
CA GLU A 659 48.48 -12.50 19.12
C GLU A 659 49.99 -12.80 19.20
N PRO A 660 50.88 -12.14 18.43
CA PRO A 660 52.33 -12.38 18.55
C PRO A 660 52.89 -12.00 19.92
N TRP A 661 52.29 -11.02 20.61
CA TRP A 661 52.70 -10.62 21.96
C TRP A 661 52.30 -11.65 23.02
N PHE A 662 51.13 -12.30 22.88
CA PHE A 662 50.75 -13.40 23.77
C PHE A 662 51.69 -14.59 23.64
N ILE A 663 52.19 -14.88 22.43
CA ILE A 663 53.19 -15.93 22.20
C ILE A 663 54.50 -15.56 22.89
N LEU A 664 54.96 -14.30 22.79
CA LEU A 664 56.17 -13.81 23.46
C LEU A 664 56.04 -13.78 24.98
N GLN A 665 54.85 -13.54 25.52
CA GLN A 665 54.60 -13.57 26.96
C GLN A 665 54.64 -15.00 27.54
N LYS A 666 54.25 -16.00 26.74
CA LYS A 666 54.32 -17.41 27.14
C LYS A 666 55.77 -17.92 27.20
N GLY A 667 56.71 -17.22 26.57
CA GLY A 667 58.11 -17.62 26.43
C GLY A 667 58.33 -18.69 25.36
N ASN A 668 59.57 -19.09 25.18
CA ASN A 668 60.01 -20.15 24.26
C ASN A 668 59.66 -19.90 22.77
N ALA A 669 59.49 -18.64 22.36
CA ALA A 669 58.98 -18.26 21.04
C ALA A 669 60.10 -18.16 19.99
N THR A 670 59.91 -18.81 18.84
CA THR A 670 60.80 -18.66 17.67
C THR A 670 60.45 -17.41 16.87
N ALA A 671 61.44 -16.84 16.16
CA ALA A 671 61.22 -15.67 15.29
C ALA A 671 60.10 -15.86 14.25
N ARG A 672 59.89 -17.09 13.75
CA ARG A 672 58.80 -17.42 12.81
C ARG A 672 57.42 -17.38 13.45
N SER A 673 57.31 -17.83 14.71
CA SER A 673 56.04 -17.86 15.44
C SER A 673 55.68 -16.53 16.13
N SER A 674 56.64 -15.61 16.30
CA SER A 674 56.43 -14.32 16.95
C SER A 674 56.71 -13.13 16.03
N PHE A 675 57.98 -12.85 15.72
CA PHE A 675 58.39 -11.59 15.09
C PHE A 675 58.03 -11.45 13.61
N LEU A 676 58.01 -12.56 12.89
CA LEU A 676 57.67 -12.60 11.46
C LEU A 676 56.17 -12.77 11.19
N LEU A 677 55.36 -12.83 12.25
CA LEU A 677 53.91 -13.01 12.14
C LEU A 677 53.26 -11.70 11.64
N ASP A 678 52.75 -11.71 10.41
CA ASP A 678 52.12 -10.55 9.76
C ASP A 678 50.62 -10.79 9.51
N TYR A 679 49.84 -10.87 10.58
CA TYR A 679 48.37 -10.90 10.47
C TYR A 679 47.76 -9.50 10.45
N GLY A 680 48.45 -8.50 10.98
CA GLY A 680 47.94 -7.12 11.09
C GLY A 680 47.79 -6.39 9.76
N SER A 681 48.34 -6.90 8.64
CA SER A 681 48.16 -6.28 7.32
C SER A 681 47.25 -7.06 6.37
N GLN A 682 46.75 -8.23 6.80
CA GLN A 682 45.96 -9.11 5.94
C GLN A 682 44.47 -8.86 6.13
N SER A 683 43.69 -9.11 5.08
CA SER A 683 42.23 -9.01 5.17
C SER A 683 41.65 -10.17 5.98
N PRO A 684 40.49 -9.98 6.64
CA PRO A 684 39.78 -11.07 7.32
C PRO A 684 39.55 -12.28 6.40
N PHE A 685 39.23 -12.03 5.12
CA PHE A 685 39.09 -13.08 4.10
C PHE A 685 40.36 -13.92 3.92
N ALA A 686 41.52 -13.28 3.78
CA ALA A 686 42.80 -13.96 3.59
C ALA A 686 43.21 -14.75 4.85
N VAL A 687 42.93 -14.21 6.04
CA VAL A 687 43.24 -14.87 7.32
C VAL A 687 42.30 -16.06 7.57
N ALA A 688 41.01 -15.94 7.28
CA ALA A 688 40.03 -17.02 7.43
C ALA A 688 40.42 -18.27 6.63
N LEU A 689 40.78 -18.09 5.35
CA LEU A 689 41.21 -19.16 4.46
C LEU A 689 42.51 -19.83 4.93
N ARG A 690 43.47 -19.05 5.45
CA ARG A 690 44.77 -19.56 5.93
C ARG A 690 44.68 -20.27 7.28
N CYS A 691 43.80 -19.83 8.18
CA CYS A 691 43.76 -20.29 9.57
C CYS A 691 42.91 -21.56 9.80
N PHE A 692 42.09 -21.98 8.84
CA PHE A 692 41.24 -23.18 8.97
C PHE A 692 42.05 -24.49 9.11
N ASN A 693 43.32 -24.51 8.67
CA ASN A 693 44.24 -25.62 8.89
C ASN A 693 44.93 -25.53 10.29
N ARG A 694 44.17 -25.95 11.32
CA ARG A 694 44.54 -26.44 12.67
C ARG A 694 45.54 -25.70 13.61
N ARG A 695 46.08 -24.51 13.32
CA ARG A 695 47.00 -23.83 14.28
C ARG A 695 46.47 -22.59 15.02
N TYR A 696 45.48 -21.87 14.49
CA TYR A 696 44.98 -20.61 15.07
C TYR A 696 43.44 -20.47 14.97
N LEU A 697 42.70 -21.42 15.56
CA LEU A 697 41.22 -21.50 15.43
C LEU A 697 40.49 -20.23 15.89
N LEU A 698 40.92 -19.59 16.98
CA LEU A 698 40.28 -18.37 17.50
C LEU A 698 40.32 -17.22 16.48
N LEU A 699 41.48 -17.02 15.84
CA LEU A 699 41.65 -15.98 14.83
C LEU A 699 40.84 -16.30 13.57
N GLY A 700 40.75 -17.59 13.20
CA GLY A 700 39.87 -18.07 12.14
C GLY A 700 38.40 -17.76 12.42
N LEU A 701 37.89 -18.06 13.62
CA LEU A 701 36.51 -17.76 14.02
C LEU A 701 36.19 -16.26 13.98
N VAL A 702 37.06 -15.41 14.54
CA VAL A 702 36.86 -13.94 14.52
C VAL A 702 36.94 -13.38 13.08
N SER A 703 37.77 -13.97 12.22
CA SER A 703 37.78 -13.57 10.80
C SER A 703 36.52 -14.03 10.05
N LEU A 704 35.95 -15.19 10.41
CA LEU A 704 34.69 -15.68 9.86
C LEU A 704 33.50 -14.81 10.28
N THR A 705 33.44 -14.36 11.54
CA THR A 705 32.39 -13.40 11.97
C THR A 705 32.48 -12.09 11.20
N CYS A 706 33.68 -11.59 10.88
CA CYS A 706 33.83 -10.40 10.04
C CYS A 706 33.24 -10.60 8.63
N ILE A 707 33.38 -11.80 8.05
CA ILE A 707 32.81 -12.14 6.74
C ILE A 707 31.30 -12.26 6.84
N LEU A 708 30.78 -13.02 7.80
CA LEU A 708 29.34 -13.18 8.02
C LEU A 708 28.65 -11.84 8.30
N ASN A 709 29.33 -10.93 9.01
CA ASN A 709 28.82 -9.58 9.27
C ASN A 709 28.74 -8.69 8.02
N THR A 710 29.50 -8.98 6.96
CA THR A 710 29.27 -8.31 5.66
C THR A 710 27.98 -8.80 5.00
N ILE A 711 27.65 -10.08 5.15
CA ILE A 711 26.39 -10.67 4.67
C ILE A 711 25.22 -10.16 5.52
N LEU A 712 25.41 -10.06 6.84
CA LEU A 712 24.43 -9.49 7.77
C LEU A 712 24.00 -8.08 7.34
N THR A 713 24.94 -7.21 6.96
CA THR A 713 24.60 -5.85 6.51
C THR A 713 23.73 -5.82 5.25
N ILE A 714 23.85 -6.81 4.36
CA ILE A 714 23.03 -6.92 3.14
C ILE A 714 21.64 -7.44 3.49
N LEU A 715 21.57 -8.51 4.29
CA LEU A 715 20.29 -9.13 4.66
C LEU A 715 19.46 -8.24 5.57
N ALA A 716 20.09 -7.48 6.48
CA ALA A 716 19.40 -6.60 7.42
C ALA A 716 18.60 -5.51 6.72
N SER A 717 19.07 -5.00 5.58
CA SER A 717 18.34 -4.02 4.75
C SER A 717 17.15 -4.57 3.98
N ALA A 718 16.98 -5.89 3.94
CA ALA A 718 15.88 -6.55 3.24
C ALA A 718 15.08 -7.48 4.17
N LEU A 719 15.10 -7.22 5.48
CA LEU A 719 14.35 -8.03 6.44
C LEU A 719 12.83 -7.90 6.24
N PHE A 720 12.35 -6.73 5.84
CA PHE A 720 10.92 -6.44 5.71
C PHE A 720 10.56 -6.05 4.28
N ALA A 721 9.49 -6.63 3.75
CA ALA A 721 8.77 -6.15 2.57
C ALA A 721 7.59 -5.26 3.04
N LEU A 722 7.24 -4.26 2.24
CA LEU A 722 6.07 -3.41 2.46
C LEU A 722 4.95 -3.89 1.54
N GLU A 723 3.80 -4.25 2.12
CA GLU A 723 2.62 -4.64 1.35
C GLU A 723 1.35 -4.11 2.03
N TYR A 724 0.36 -3.71 1.23
CA TYR A 724 -0.97 -3.38 1.72
C TYR A 724 -1.74 -4.69 1.89
N THR A 725 -2.12 -5.04 3.11
CA THR A 725 -2.81 -6.30 3.40
C THR A 725 -4.19 -6.03 3.99
N PRO A 726 -5.26 -6.66 3.48
CA PRO A 726 -6.59 -6.53 4.06
C PRO A 726 -6.62 -7.22 5.43
N MET A 727 -7.12 -6.54 6.46
CA MET A 727 -7.33 -7.09 7.79
C MET A 727 -8.82 -7.18 8.10
N ALA A 728 -9.26 -8.35 8.55
CA ALA A 728 -10.62 -8.53 9.02
C ALA A 728 -10.83 -7.77 10.34
N THR A 729 -11.72 -6.79 10.32
CA THR A 729 -12.29 -6.15 11.50
C THR A 729 -13.49 -6.98 11.96
N GLY A 730 -13.56 -7.27 13.27
CA GLY A 730 -14.61 -8.11 13.87
C GLY A 730 -15.97 -7.42 14.00
N ASN A 731 -16.28 -6.48 13.11
CA ASN A 731 -17.55 -5.77 13.10
C ASN A 731 -18.66 -6.70 12.62
N ILE A 732 -19.86 -6.51 13.19
CA ILE A 732 -20.99 -7.41 12.99
C ILE A 732 -21.79 -6.95 11.77
N VAL A 733 -21.97 -7.85 10.81
CA VAL A 733 -22.91 -7.70 9.68
C VAL A 733 -24.25 -8.32 10.09
N GLN A 734 -25.35 -7.59 9.91
CA GLN A 734 -26.68 -7.98 10.37
C GLN A 734 -27.68 -8.03 9.21
N SER A 735 -28.54 -9.05 9.17
CA SER A 735 -29.67 -9.13 8.23
C SER A 735 -30.94 -8.58 8.87
N GLU A 736 -31.66 -7.73 8.15
CA GLU A 736 -32.98 -7.22 8.54
C GLU A 736 -34.13 -8.10 8.08
N TYR A 737 -33.91 -8.99 7.12
CA TYR A 737 -34.98 -9.78 6.50
C TYR A 737 -34.97 -11.21 6.98
N ASP A 738 -36.17 -11.79 7.10
CA ASP A 738 -36.32 -13.22 7.29
C ASP A 738 -35.94 -13.95 5.98
N HIS A 739 -34.97 -14.84 6.08
CA HIS A 739 -34.42 -15.59 4.95
C HIS A 739 -35.22 -16.86 4.64
N GLN A 740 -36.23 -17.20 5.45
CA GLN A 740 -36.98 -18.47 5.34
C GLN A 740 -38.43 -18.31 4.86
N SER A 741 -38.97 -17.10 4.91
CA SER A 741 -40.35 -16.82 4.49
C SER A 741 -40.39 -15.97 3.21
N TYR A 742 -41.39 -16.26 2.37
CA TYR A 742 -41.66 -15.50 1.15
C TYR A 742 -43.18 -15.39 0.96
N ASN A 743 -43.67 -14.15 0.83
CA ASN A 743 -45.07 -13.84 0.61
C ASN A 743 -45.38 -13.81 -0.90
N VAL A 744 -46.46 -14.49 -1.29
CA VAL A 744 -46.92 -14.51 -2.68
C VAL A 744 -47.50 -13.14 -3.03
N GLY A 745 -46.85 -12.45 -3.96
CA GLY A 745 -47.27 -11.14 -4.42
C GLY A 745 -48.20 -11.16 -5.62
N ASN A 746 -49.10 -10.17 -5.70
CA ASN A 746 -49.82 -9.84 -6.93
C ASN A 746 -49.12 -8.66 -7.60
N HIS A 747 -48.28 -8.97 -8.59
CA HIS A 747 -47.54 -7.99 -9.38
C HIS A 747 -48.50 -7.14 -10.21
N THR A 748 -48.55 -5.82 -9.97
CA THR A 748 -49.53 -4.94 -10.63
C THR A 748 -48.94 -3.86 -11.53
N SER A 749 -47.62 -3.58 -11.49
CA SER A 749 -46.98 -2.66 -12.44
C SER A 749 -45.45 -2.80 -12.51
N ILE A 750 -44.94 -3.56 -13.48
CA ILE A 750 -43.48 -3.72 -13.73
C ILE A 750 -42.93 -2.51 -14.52
N LEU A 751 -43.78 -1.74 -15.22
CA LEU A 751 -43.33 -0.72 -16.19
C LEU A 751 -42.92 0.63 -15.55
N SER A 752 -43.20 0.86 -14.26
CA SER A 752 -42.86 2.11 -13.55
C SER A 752 -41.35 2.38 -13.46
N GLU A 753 -40.54 1.32 -13.63
CA GLU A 753 -39.10 1.31 -13.41
C GLU A 753 -38.32 0.87 -14.68
N ALA A 754 -38.93 1.07 -15.85
CA ALA A 754 -38.42 0.64 -17.15
C ALA A 754 -36.95 1.00 -17.41
N ASP A 755 -36.51 2.17 -16.94
CA ASP A 755 -35.14 2.69 -17.16
C ASP A 755 -34.08 1.89 -16.41
N LEU A 756 -34.41 1.38 -15.22
CA LEU A 756 -33.49 0.56 -14.42
C LEU A 756 -33.19 -0.75 -15.12
N PHE A 757 -34.22 -1.42 -15.66
CA PHE A 757 -34.03 -2.67 -16.42
C PHE A 757 -33.27 -2.42 -17.72
N GLN A 758 -33.65 -1.37 -18.46
CA GLN A 758 -33.06 -1.07 -19.76
C GLN A 758 -31.58 -0.74 -19.63
N SER A 759 -31.22 0.09 -18.64
CA SER A 759 -29.83 0.45 -18.39
C SER A 759 -29.02 -0.77 -17.92
N SER A 760 -29.55 -1.58 -16.98
CA SER A 760 -28.89 -2.80 -16.50
C SER A 760 -28.61 -3.82 -17.62
N ILE A 761 -29.56 -3.98 -18.55
CA ILE A 761 -29.43 -4.90 -19.68
C ILE A 761 -28.39 -4.41 -20.70
N TYR A 762 -28.31 -3.11 -20.96
CA TYR A 762 -27.34 -2.57 -21.93
C TYR A 762 -25.92 -2.46 -21.38
N THR A 763 -25.76 -2.18 -20.07
CA THR A 763 -24.45 -2.16 -19.40
C THR A 763 -23.98 -3.58 -19.07
N GLY A 764 -24.91 -4.53 -18.89
CA GLY A 764 -24.62 -5.88 -18.42
C GLY A 764 -24.27 -5.93 -16.93
N ILE A 765 -24.58 -4.86 -16.17
CA ILE A 765 -24.29 -4.71 -14.74
C ILE A 765 -25.55 -4.21 -14.07
N SER A 766 -25.83 -4.73 -12.87
CA SER A 766 -26.97 -4.24 -12.11
C SER A 766 -26.71 -2.87 -11.49
N ILE A 767 -27.70 -2.00 -11.60
CA ILE A 767 -27.63 -0.60 -11.15
C ILE A 767 -28.11 -0.43 -9.72
N LEU A 768 -28.75 -1.46 -9.16
CA LEU A 768 -29.24 -1.44 -7.79
C LEU A 768 -28.24 -2.12 -6.85
N PRO A 769 -28.07 -1.63 -5.63
CA PRO A 769 -27.35 -2.37 -4.61
C PRO A 769 -28.10 -3.67 -4.29
N TRP A 770 -27.35 -4.69 -3.85
CA TRP A 770 -27.88 -6.02 -3.53
C TRP A 770 -28.48 -6.77 -4.72
N THR A 771 -28.04 -6.46 -5.94
CA THR A 771 -28.56 -7.11 -7.15
C THR A 771 -27.45 -7.51 -8.12
N THR A 772 -27.69 -8.62 -8.80
CA THR A 772 -26.86 -9.11 -9.91
C THR A 772 -27.72 -9.19 -11.16
N THR A 773 -27.14 -9.48 -12.33
CA THR A 773 -27.89 -9.59 -13.59
C THR A 773 -28.94 -10.70 -13.59
N ALA A 774 -28.82 -11.71 -12.71
CA ALA A 774 -29.69 -12.88 -12.66
C ALA A 774 -30.37 -13.13 -11.31
N HIS A 775 -29.86 -12.56 -10.21
CA HIS A 775 -30.36 -12.79 -8.86
C HIS A 775 -30.48 -11.50 -8.04
N SER A 776 -31.57 -11.37 -7.29
CA SER A 776 -31.72 -10.40 -6.20
C SER A 776 -31.13 -10.98 -4.92
N LEU A 777 -30.27 -10.25 -4.22
CA LEU A 777 -29.66 -10.65 -2.95
C LEU A 777 -30.38 -9.94 -1.80
N LEU A 778 -30.52 -10.63 -0.66
CA LEU A 778 -31.04 -10.00 0.55
C LEU A 778 -29.97 -9.07 1.15
N PRO A 779 -30.34 -7.84 1.53
CA PRO A 779 -29.40 -6.84 2.03
C PRO A 779 -28.95 -7.15 3.46
N VAL A 780 -27.83 -6.56 3.84
CA VAL A 780 -27.32 -6.59 5.20
C VAL A 780 -26.87 -5.20 5.64
N GLN A 781 -27.07 -4.90 6.92
CA GLN A 781 -26.56 -3.70 7.56
C GLN A 781 -25.16 -3.96 8.13
N SER A 782 -24.29 -2.97 7.99
CA SER A 782 -22.95 -2.97 8.56
C SER A 782 -22.54 -1.55 8.94
N ASN A 783 -21.78 -1.41 10.03
CA ASN A 783 -21.19 -0.13 10.43
C ASN A 783 -19.79 -0.02 9.82
N MET A 784 -19.73 0.34 8.53
CA MET A 784 -18.51 0.43 7.73
C MET A 784 -18.13 1.89 7.45
N THR A 785 -16.85 2.15 7.21
CA THR A 785 -16.35 3.43 6.67
C THR A 785 -16.18 3.35 5.15
N GLU A 786 -16.05 4.48 4.44
CA GLU A 786 -15.91 4.50 2.97
C GLU A 786 -14.74 3.66 2.42
N ASP A 787 -13.64 3.53 3.18
CA ASP A 787 -12.46 2.75 2.78
C ASP A 787 -12.56 1.24 3.08
N GLN A 788 -13.70 0.77 3.61
CA GLN A 788 -13.90 -0.63 4.01
C GLN A 788 -14.85 -1.36 3.05
N TRP A 789 -14.60 -2.65 2.85
CA TRP A 789 -15.46 -3.57 2.09
C TRP A 789 -15.75 -4.81 2.94
N ALA A 790 -16.83 -5.53 2.66
CA ALA A 790 -17.25 -6.68 3.44
C ALA A 790 -17.50 -7.91 2.57
N THR A 791 -17.24 -9.08 3.13
CA THR A 791 -17.63 -10.37 2.56
C THR A 791 -18.67 -11.01 3.47
N SER A 792 -19.82 -11.41 2.92
CA SER A 792 -20.89 -12.08 3.68
C SER A 792 -21.64 -13.10 2.84
N PRO A 793 -22.13 -14.21 3.44
CA PRO A 793 -23.05 -15.11 2.77
C PRO A 793 -24.46 -14.50 2.69
N LEU A 794 -24.91 -14.22 1.46
CA LEU A 794 -26.21 -13.61 1.16
C LEU A 794 -27.13 -14.60 0.44
N VAL A 795 -28.42 -14.63 0.79
CA VAL A 795 -29.41 -15.44 0.06
C VAL A 795 -29.81 -14.69 -1.21
N GLY A 796 -29.64 -15.36 -2.35
CA GLY A 796 -30.01 -14.88 -3.67
C GLY A 796 -31.18 -15.63 -4.27
N ILE A 797 -32.08 -14.88 -4.91
CA ILE A 797 -33.27 -15.41 -5.59
C ILE A 797 -33.27 -14.92 -7.03
N GLY A 798 -33.40 -15.85 -7.96
CA GLY A 798 -33.46 -15.58 -9.39
C GLY A 798 -34.56 -16.37 -10.08
N ALA A 799 -34.72 -16.14 -11.37
CA ALA A 799 -35.61 -16.91 -12.21
C ALA A 799 -34.94 -17.22 -13.54
N ASN A 800 -35.11 -18.45 -14.02
CA ASN A 800 -34.51 -18.90 -15.26
C ASN A 800 -35.58 -19.37 -16.25
N LEU A 801 -35.28 -19.29 -17.56
CA LEU A 801 -36.13 -19.78 -18.62
C LEU A 801 -35.50 -21.02 -19.28
N THR A 802 -36.29 -22.08 -19.41
CA THR A 802 -35.92 -23.29 -20.15
C THR A 802 -36.82 -23.44 -21.36
N CYS A 803 -36.28 -23.15 -22.55
CA CYS A 803 -37.05 -23.01 -23.77
C CYS A 803 -37.00 -24.25 -24.67
N GLN A 804 -38.12 -24.57 -25.31
CA GLN A 804 -38.25 -25.59 -26.35
C GLN A 804 -38.81 -24.97 -27.64
N PRO A 805 -38.20 -25.26 -28.80
CA PRO A 805 -38.68 -24.72 -30.07
C PRO A 805 -40.00 -25.37 -30.51
N LEU A 806 -40.91 -24.55 -31.04
CA LEU A 806 -42.19 -24.97 -31.60
C LEU A 806 -42.21 -24.77 -33.11
N SER A 807 -42.73 -25.75 -33.84
CA SER A 807 -42.97 -25.62 -35.28
C SER A 807 -44.26 -24.84 -35.53
N VAL A 808 -44.15 -23.68 -36.18
CA VAL A 808 -45.29 -22.79 -36.45
C VAL A 808 -46.41 -23.50 -37.22
N ALA A 809 -46.07 -24.35 -38.19
CA ALA A 809 -47.04 -25.06 -39.02
C ALA A 809 -47.89 -26.08 -38.25
N ASN A 810 -47.36 -26.67 -37.17
CA ASN A 810 -48.04 -27.72 -36.40
C ASN A 810 -48.66 -27.18 -35.10
N SER A 811 -48.11 -26.09 -34.56
CA SER A 811 -48.48 -25.55 -33.25
C SER A 811 -49.48 -24.41 -33.32
N LEU A 812 -49.59 -23.68 -34.44
CA LEU A 812 -50.56 -22.60 -34.60
C LEU A 812 -51.85 -23.14 -35.23
N SER A 813 -52.98 -22.92 -34.57
CA SER A 813 -54.30 -23.35 -35.05
C SER A 813 -55.37 -22.30 -34.80
N GLU A 814 -56.38 -22.24 -35.69
CA GLU A 814 -57.47 -21.26 -35.65
C GLU A 814 -58.78 -21.94 -35.22
N ASP A 815 -59.50 -21.34 -34.28
CA ASP A 815 -60.80 -21.85 -33.84
C ASP A 815 -61.93 -21.29 -34.74
N ILE A 816 -62.48 -22.15 -35.60
CA ILE A 816 -63.44 -21.83 -36.66
C ILE A 816 -64.75 -21.19 -36.11
N LEU A 817 -65.06 -21.38 -34.82
CA LEU A 817 -66.29 -20.90 -34.18
C LEU A 817 -66.12 -19.59 -33.38
N SER A 818 -64.92 -19.29 -32.91
CA SER A 818 -64.70 -18.25 -31.89
C SER A 818 -63.91 -17.05 -32.42
N GLY A 819 -63.11 -17.24 -33.48
CA GLY A 819 -62.28 -16.18 -34.09
C GLY A 819 -60.83 -16.03 -33.61
N PRO A 820 -60.41 -16.36 -32.36
CA PRO A 820 -59.01 -16.19 -31.96
C PRO A 820 -58.16 -17.41 -32.33
N THR A 821 -56.94 -17.14 -32.79
CA THR A 821 -55.87 -18.14 -32.98
C THR A 821 -55.32 -18.64 -31.64
N TYR A 822 -54.86 -19.89 -31.56
CA TYR A 822 -54.26 -20.47 -30.36
C TYR A 822 -53.01 -21.31 -30.68
N TRP A 823 -52.05 -21.31 -29.75
CA TRP A 823 -50.82 -22.08 -29.80
C TRP A 823 -50.94 -23.37 -29.00
N GLN A 824 -50.48 -24.49 -29.56
CA GLN A 824 -50.42 -25.81 -28.92
C GLN A 824 -48.98 -26.19 -28.57
N TYR A 825 -48.78 -26.62 -27.33
CA TYR A 825 -47.46 -27.04 -26.83
C TYR A 825 -47.58 -28.24 -25.87
N SER A 826 -46.47 -28.94 -25.65
CA SER A 826 -46.35 -30.04 -24.68
C SER A 826 -45.42 -29.64 -23.53
N PRO A 827 -45.82 -29.79 -22.27
CA PRO A 827 -44.97 -29.44 -21.12
C PRO A 827 -43.82 -30.44 -20.92
N SER A 828 -42.74 -29.96 -20.31
CA SER A 828 -41.50 -30.69 -20.06
C SER A 828 -41.74 -31.91 -19.16
N GLY A 829 -41.24 -33.06 -19.63
CA GLY A 829 -41.43 -34.36 -19.01
C GLY A 829 -42.75 -35.07 -19.35
N HIS A 830 -43.67 -34.43 -20.09
CA HIS A 830 -44.99 -35.00 -20.41
C HIS A 830 -45.41 -34.75 -21.88
N PRO A 831 -44.81 -35.45 -22.85
CA PRO A 831 -45.03 -35.21 -24.29
C PRO A 831 -46.44 -35.57 -24.78
N ASN A 832 -47.20 -36.36 -24.01
CA ASN A 832 -48.55 -36.82 -24.39
C ASN A 832 -49.67 -35.84 -24.01
N THR A 833 -49.36 -34.78 -23.27
CA THR A 833 -50.34 -33.78 -22.83
C THR A 833 -50.22 -32.54 -23.69
N THR A 834 -51.32 -32.11 -24.31
CA THR A 834 -51.36 -30.88 -25.12
C THR A 834 -52.01 -29.74 -24.34
N CYS A 835 -51.25 -28.67 -24.15
CA CYS A 835 -51.69 -27.42 -23.53
C CYS A 835 -51.95 -26.36 -24.61
N ARG A 836 -52.83 -25.40 -24.33
CA ARG A 836 -53.22 -24.34 -25.27
C ARG A 836 -52.93 -22.97 -24.67
N ILE A 837 -52.45 -22.03 -25.49
CA ILE A 837 -52.28 -20.62 -25.14
C ILE A 837 -53.03 -19.80 -26.18
N SER A 838 -53.94 -18.93 -25.74
CA SER A 838 -54.62 -18.00 -26.65
C SER A 838 -53.59 -17.06 -27.28
N ALA A 839 -53.55 -17.00 -28.61
CA ALA A 839 -52.72 -16.02 -29.30
C ALA A 839 -53.47 -14.69 -29.24
N GLN A 840 -53.11 -13.85 -28.27
CA GLN A 840 -53.57 -12.49 -28.22
C GLN A 840 -53.20 -11.80 -29.55
N GLU A 841 -54.13 -11.08 -30.20
CA GLU A 841 -53.83 -10.34 -31.43
C GLU A 841 -52.56 -9.53 -31.19
N SER A 842 -51.50 -9.86 -31.93
CA SER A 842 -50.18 -9.30 -31.70
C SER A 842 -50.31 -7.78 -31.71
N ALA A 843 -49.95 -7.11 -30.61
CA ALA A 843 -50.11 -5.67 -30.45
C ALA A 843 -49.50 -4.88 -31.62
N LEU A 844 -48.55 -5.50 -32.34
CA LEU A 844 -47.80 -4.92 -33.45
C LEU A 844 -48.21 -5.42 -34.85
N SER A 845 -49.37 -6.05 -35.05
CA SER A 845 -49.86 -6.49 -36.39
C SER A 845 -49.97 -5.34 -37.44
N GLY A 846 -49.75 -4.08 -37.04
CA GLY A 846 -49.65 -2.91 -37.94
C GLY A 846 -48.33 -2.13 -37.87
N SER A 847 -47.29 -2.61 -37.18
CA SER A 847 -46.01 -1.91 -37.03
C SER A 847 -45.02 -2.33 -38.11
N LYS A 848 -44.45 -1.35 -38.85
CA LYS A 848 -43.41 -1.54 -39.89
C LYS A 848 -42.02 -1.88 -39.33
N ALA A 849 -41.93 -2.50 -38.15
CA ALA A 849 -40.64 -2.83 -37.55
C ALA A 849 -40.03 -4.09 -38.20
N THR A 850 -38.72 -4.05 -38.48
CA THR A 850 -38.02 -5.08 -39.26
C THR A 850 -37.82 -6.39 -38.51
N PHE A 851 -37.74 -6.37 -37.17
CA PHE A 851 -37.60 -7.56 -36.35
C PHE A 851 -38.18 -7.31 -34.96
N ASN A 852 -39.11 -8.16 -34.54
CA ASN A 852 -39.85 -8.02 -33.28
C ASN A 852 -39.88 -9.36 -32.53
N VAL A 853 -39.90 -9.30 -31.20
CA VAL A 853 -40.11 -10.44 -30.31
C VAL A 853 -41.32 -10.13 -29.45
N ASP A 854 -42.29 -11.04 -29.32
CA ASP A 854 -43.47 -10.92 -28.48
C ASP A 854 -43.41 -11.95 -27.33
N PHE A 855 -43.75 -11.52 -26.11
CA PHE A 855 -43.90 -12.40 -24.94
C PHE A 855 -45.39 -12.60 -24.63
N ILE A 856 -45.85 -13.85 -24.54
CA ILE A 856 -47.26 -14.19 -24.34
C ILE A 856 -47.39 -15.15 -23.16
N ALA A 857 -48.15 -14.76 -22.14
CA ALA A 857 -48.42 -15.58 -20.96
C ALA A 857 -49.80 -16.25 -21.03
N PRO A 858 -49.96 -17.48 -20.48
CA PRO A 858 -51.23 -18.18 -20.46
C PRO A 858 -52.25 -17.51 -19.51
N THR A 859 -53.47 -17.30 -20.00
CA THR A 859 -54.58 -16.75 -19.20
C THR A 859 -55.21 -17.81 -18.28
N GLU A 860 -56.01 -17.41 -17.29
CA GLU A 860 -56.72 -18.37 -16.41
C GLU A 860 -57.65 -19.30 -17.19
N SER A 861 -58.24 -18.82 -18.29
CA SER A 861 -59.06 -19.63 -19.21
C SER A 861 -58.27 -20.72 -19.95
N ASP A 862 -56.97 -20.51 -20.15
CA ASP A 862 -56.06 -21.41 -20.87
C ASP A 862 -55.54 -22.55 -19.96
N GLN A 863 -55.64 -22.39 -18.63
CA GLN A 863 -55.02 -23.27 -17.62
C GLN A 863 -55.98 -24.34 -17.04
N LYS A 864 -56.87 -24.91 -17.85
CA LYS A 864 -57.89 -25.90 -17.39
C LYS A 864 -57.28 -27.21 -16.87
N HIS A 865 -56.14 -27.65 -17.41
CA HIS A 865 -55.49 -28.91 -17.02
C HIS A 865 -54.38 -28.67 -15.98
N PRO A 866 -54.27 -29.47 -14.90
CA PRO A 866 -53.32 -29.22 -13.80
C PRO A 866 -51.86 -29.21 -14.26
N LEU A 867 -51.49 -30.06 -15.24
CA LEU A 867 -50.14 -30.07 -15.82
C LEU A 867 -49.81 -28.82 -16.67
N CYS A 868 -50.82 -28.06 -17.10
CA CYS A 868 -50.66 -26.80 -17.82
C CYS A 868 -50.62 -25.58 -16.88
N ARG A 869 -50.69 -25.79 -15.55
CA ARG A 869 -50.55 -24.73 -14.53
C ARG A 869 -49.09 -24.41 -14.18
N LYS A 870 -48.13 -25.11 -14.79
CA LYS A 870 -46.72 -24.76 -14.62
C LYS A 870 -46.47 -23.34 -15.16
N PRO A 871 -45.69 -22.50 -14.45
CA PRO A 871 -45.40 -21.15 -14.91
C PRO A 871 -44.53 -21.23 -16.16
N GLY A 872 -45.01 -20.63 -17.24
CA GLY A 872 -44.31 -20.60 -18.53
C GLY A 872 -44.78 -19.45 -19.40
N ILE A 873 -43.98 -19.13 -20.40
CA ILE A 873 -44.19 -18.02 -21.32
C ILE A 873 -43.87 -18.45 -22.76
N LEU A 874 -44.68 -18.00 -23.71
CA LEU A 874 -44.46 -18.22 -25.13
C LEU A 874 -43.72 -17.00 -25.70
N VAL A 875 -42.62 -17.25 -26.40
CA VAL A 875 -41.81 -16.23 -27.07
C VAL A 875 -41.96 -16.40 -28.58
N VAL A 876 -42.40 -15.35 -29.28
CA VAL A 876 -42.60 -15.38 -30.74
C VAL A 876 -41.77 -14.28 -31.39
N ALA A 877 -40.79 -14.64 -32.20
CA ALA A 877 -39.99 -13.70 -32.97
C ALA A 877 -40.44 -13.67 -34.44
N ARG A 878 -40.48 -12.48 -35.03
CA ARG A 878 -40.86 -12.25 -36.43
C ARG A 878 -39.84 -11.34 -37.10
N SER A 879 -39.36 -11.75 -38.28
CA SER A 879 -38.50 -10.94 -39.15
C SER A 879 -39.27 -10.48 -40.39
N ASN A 880 -39.36 -9.16 -40.61
CA ASN A 880 -40.02 -8.54 -41.75
C ASN A 880 -39.10 -7.52 -42.46
N GLU A 881 -37.91 -7.96 -42.87
CA GLU A 881 -36.95 -7.12 -43.60
C GLU A 881 -37.46 -6.63 -44.96
N ALA A 882 -38.33 -7.41 -45.62
CA ALA A 882 -38.89 -7.09 -46.93
C ALA A 882 -40.12 -6.14 -46.88
N GLY A 883 -40.62 -5.78 -45.70
CA GLY A 883 -41.78 -4.90 -45.54
C GLY A 883 -43.09 -5.48 -46.09
N LEU A 884 -43.22 -6.81 -46.07
CA LEU A 884 -44.40 -7.53 -46.56
C LEU A 884 -45.60 -7.33 -45.60
N ALA A 885 -46.82 -7.35 -46.16
CA ALA A 885 -48.06 -7.26 -45.37
C ALA A 885 -48.34 -8.53 -44.54
N GLU A 886 -47.87 -9.68 -45.01
CA GLU A 886 -47.89 -10.96 -44.29
C GLU A 886 -46.47 -11.54 -44.27
N VAL A 887 -45.99 -11.93 -43.09
CA VAL A 887 -44.65 -12.50 -42.89
C VAL A 887 -44.72 -14.01 -43.18
N PRO A 888 -43.86 -14.57 -44.05
CA PRO A 888 -43.85 -16.00 -44.32
C PRO A 888 -43.49 -16.81 -43.06
N PRO A 889 -44.00 -18.05 -42.92
CA PRO A 889 -43.80 -18.87 -41.72
C PRO A 889 -42.31 -19.22 -41.47
N GLU A 890 -41.46 -19.15 -42.49
CA GLU A 890 -40.01 -19.37 -42.40
C GLU A 890 -39.29 -18.24 -41.65
N ASN A 891 -39.90 -17.05 -41.57
CA ASN A 891 -39.37 -15.89 -40.87
C ASN A 891 -40.00 -15.70 -39.47
N ILE A 892 -40.66 -16.73 -38.95
CA ILE A 892 -41.29 -16.75 -37.63
C ILE A 892 -40.66 -17.87 -36.80
N ALA A 893 -40.11 -17.52 -35.65
CA ALA A 893 -39.62 -18.47 -34.67
C ALA A 893 -40.52 -18.43 -33.43
N ALA A 894 -40.97 -19.59 -32.95
CA ALA A 894 -41.81 -19.71 -31.75
C ALA A 894 -41.14 -20.64 -30.73
N LEU A 895 -41.13 -20.23 -29.47
CA LEU A 895 -40.50 -20.95 -28.35
C LEU A 895 -41.45 -21.01 -27.17
N TYR A 896 -41.61 -22.18 -26.56
CA TYR A 896 -42.27 -22.30 -25.26
C TYR A 896 -41.21 -22.42 -24.17
N CYS A 897 -41.20 -21.47 -23.23
CA CYS A 897 -40.22 -21.39 -22.16
C CYS A 897 -40.86 -21.64 -20.80
N GLU A 898 -40.43 -22.69 -20.10
CA GLU A 898 -40.80 -22.93 -18.71
C GLU A 898 -39.94 -22.08 -17.79
N SER A 899 -40.58 -21.30 -16.92
CA SER A 899 -39.91 -20.45 -15.95
C SER A 899 -39.71 -21.20 -14.63
N SER A 900 -38.48 -21.22 -14.13
CA SER A 900 -38.11 -21.88 -12.86
C SER A 900 -37.43 -20.90 -11.91
N ALA A 901 -37.82 -20.88 -10.64
CA ALA A 901 -37.16 -20.08 -9.62
C ALA A 901 -35.88 -20.75 -9.12
N THR A 902 -34.83 -19.96 -8.88
CA THR A 902 -33.57 -20.39 -8.28
C THR A 902 -33.39 -19.68 -6.93
N ILE A 903 -33.11 -20.44 -5.87
CA ILE A 903 -32.85 -19.90 -4.52
C ILE A 903 -31.57 -20.54 -4.00
N GLN A 904 -30.55 -19.73 -3.74
CA GLN A 904 -29.23 -20.21 -3.32
C GLN A 904 -28.49 -19.15 -2.47
N THR A 905 -27.60 -19.58 -1.58
CA THR A 905 -26.72 -18.67 -0.86
C THR A 905 -25.42 -18.43 -1.64
N PHE A 906 -25.05 -17.16 -1.77
CA PHE A 906 -23.84 -16.68 -2.43
C PHE A 906 -22.90 -16.06 -1.41
N LEU A 907 -21.61 -16.36 -1.50
CA LEU A 907 -20.58 -15.61 -0.77
C LEU A 907 -20.29 -14.34 -1.57
N ALA A 908 -20.80 -13.21 -1.11
CA ALA A 908 -20.73 -11.94 -1.83
C ALA A 908 -19.78 -10.97 -1.14
N THR A 909 -18.98 -10.26 -1.95
CA THR A 909 -18.17 -9.11 -1.56
C THR A 909 -18.88 -7.83 -1.95
N PHE A 910 -19.01 -6.88 -1.03
CA PHE A 910 -19.76 -5.65 -1.24
C PHE A 910 -19.17 -4.44 -0.52
N ASP A 911 -19.47 -3.27 -1.06
CA ASP A 911 -19.06 -1.97 -0.53
C ASP A 911 -20.03 -1.44 0.56
N LEU A 912 -19.73 -0.27 1.13
CA LEU A 912 -20.60 0.42 2.09
C LEU A 912 -22.03 0.65 1.56
N ARG A 913 -22.20 0.77 0.24
CA ARG A 913 -23.48 1.05 -0.42
C ARG A 913 -24.27 -0.22 -0.78
N GLY A 914 -23.67 -1.39 -0.63
CA GLY A 914 -24.28 -2.69 -0.95
C GLY A 914 -24.12 -3.12 -2.40
N TYR A 915 -23.25 -2.49 -3.19
CA TYR A 915 -22.91 -2.97 -4.53
C TYR A 915 -22.05 -4.21 -4.43
N VAL A 916 -22.46 -5.26 -5.13
CA VAL A 916 -21.79 -6.56 -5.10
C VAL A 916 -20.76 -6.63 -6.22
N GLU A 917 -19.50 -6.80 -5.84
CA GLU A 917 -18.37 -6.85 -6.76
C GLU A 917 -18.12 -8.28 -7.25
N ILE A 918 -17.88 -9.19 -6.32
CA ILE A 918 -17.65 -10.62 -6.59
C ILE A 918 -18.64 -11.45 -5.78
N TYR A 919 -19.28 -12.43 -6.42
CA TYR A 919 -20.16 -13.38 -5.76
C TYR A 919 -19.93 -14.81 -6.26
N ASP A 920 -19.74 -15.74 -5.33
CA ASP A 920 -19.56 -17.16 -5.63
C ASP A 920 -20.67 -18.01 -5.01
N THR A 921 -21.12 -19.02 -5.73
CA THR A 921 -22.13 -19.96 -5.24
C THR A 921 -21.58 -20.81 -4.11
N MET A 922 -22.29 -20.89 -2.98
CA MET A 922 -21.97 -21.88 -1.95
C MET A 922 -22.56 -23.24 -2.31
N ASN A 923 -21.73 -24.28 -2.29
CA ASN A 923 -22.14 -25.63 -2.65
C ASN A 923 -23.04 -26.23 -1.56
N GLY A 924 -24.18 -26.79 -1.96
CA GLY A 924 -25.11 -27.48 -1.06
C GLY A 924 -26.14 -26.59 -0.34
N THR A 925 -26.20 -25.30 -0.64
CA THR A 925 -27.17 -24.34 -0.06
C THR A 925 -28.38 -24.06 -0.98
N ALA A 926 -28.47 -24.71 -2.14
CA ALA A 926 -29.59 -24.52 -3.06
C ALA A 926 -30.88 -25.15 -2.50
N ILE A 927 -31.95 -24.36 -2.43
CA ILE A 927 -33.25 -24.81 -1.94
C ILE A 927 -34.05 -25.39 -3.12
N THR A 928 -34.13 -26.72 -3.20
CA THR A 928 -34.83 -27.43 -4.29
C THR A 928 -36.25 -27.86 -3.93
N GLU A 929 -36.60 -27.93 -2.65
CA GLU A 929 -37.93 -28.31 -2.16
C GLU A 929 -38.28 -27.51 -0.90
N GLY A 930 -39.56 -27.14 -0.73
CA GLY A 930 -40.03 -26.45 0.47
C GLY A 930 -41.15 -25.42 0.22
N PRO A 931 -41.73 -24.86 1.30
CA PRO A 931 -42.81 -23.89 1.20
C PRO A 931 -42.36 -22.56 0.57
N MET A 932 -41.12 -22.13 0.81
CA MET A 932 -40.55 -20.92 0.21
C MET A 932 -40.48 -21.05 -1.32
N LEU A 933 -39.93 -22.15 -1.84
CA LEU A 933 -39.85 -22.39 -3.28
C LEU A 933 -41.25 -22.49 -3.92
N ALA A 934 -42.21 -23.12 -3.22
CA ALA A 934 -43.60 -23.19 -3.70
C ALA A 934 -44.24 -21.80 -3.82
N ASN A 935 -44.05 -20.94 -2.82
CA ASN A 935 -44.56 -19.56 -2.85
C ASN A 935 -43.88 -18.71 -3.93
N VAL A 936 -42.55 -18.83 -4.10
CA VAL A 936 -41.82 -18.13 -5.17
C VAL A 936 -42.28 -18.62 -6.55
N THR A 937 -42.50 -19.93 -6.72
CA THR A 937 -43.01 -20.50 -7.98
C THR A 937 -44.43 -20.02 -8.30
N ALA A 938 -45.29 -19.87 -7.27
CA ALA A 938 -46.63 -19.30 -7.44
C ALA A 938 -46.57 -17.80 -7.81
N SER A 939 -45.67 -17.04 -7.19
CA SER A 939 -45.39 -15.63 -7.52
C SER A 939 -44.89 -15.47 -8.97
N LEU A 940 -44.04 -16.39 -9.43
CA LEU A 940 -43.52 -16.42 -10.80
C LEU A 940 -44.62 -16.57 -11.87
N ALA A 941 -45.68 -17.33 -11.56
CA ALA A 941 -46.83 -17.46 -12.46
C ALA A 941 -47.59 -16.14 -12.63
N ASN A 942 -47.75 -15.38 -11.55
CA ASN A 942 -48.35 -14.04 -11.59
C ASN A 942 -47.42 -13.05 -12.32
N TYR A 943 -46.12 -13.13 -12.04
CA TYR A 943 -45.10 -12.32 -12.68
C TYR A 943 -45.10 -12.50 -14.21
N ASN A 944 -45.17 -13.73 -14.72
CA ASN A 944 -45.22 -13.99 -16.16
C ASN A 944 -46.38 -13.26 -16.86
N ARG A 945 -47.54 -13.15 -16.21
CA ARG A 945 -48.69 -12.42 -16.77
C ARG A 945 -48.42 -10.92 -16.81
N ALA A 946 -47.87 -10.36 -15.74
CA ALA A 946 -47.50 -8.95 -15.67
C ALA A 946 -46.36 -8.60 -16.66
N PHE A 947 -45.40 -9.50 -16.85
CA PHE A 947 -44.29 -9.36 -17.79
C PHE A 947 -44.76 -9.38 -19.25
N ALA A 948 -45.65 -10.32 -19.60
CA ALA A 948 -46.20 -10.43 -20.96
C ALA A 948 -47.15 -9.28 -21.31
N ASN A 949 -47.88 -8.72 -20.34
CA ASN A 949 -48.79 -7.60 -20.59
C ASN A 949 -48.79 -6.58 -19.43
N PRO A 950 -47.82 -5.64 -19.43
CA PRO A 950 -47.64 -4.70 -18.33
C PRO A 950 -48.82 -3.75 -18.10
N LEU A 951 -49.64 -3.50 -19.13
CA LEU A 951 -50.75 -2.53 -19.10
C LEU A 951 -52.11 -3.13 -18.69
N GLN A 952 -52.28 -4.45 -18.81
CA GLN A 952 -53.58 -5.10 -18.61
C GLN A 952 -53.81 -5.55 -17.15
N ALA A 953 -52.83 -5.38 -16.27
CA ALA A 953 -52.90 -5.82 -14.87
C ALA A 953 -53.93 -5.06 -14.02
N ASN A 954 -54.43 -3.87 -14.43
CA ASN A 954 -55.42 -3.14 -13.63
C ASN A 954 -56.40 -2.20 -14.38
N ILE A 955 -56.35 -2.11 -15.71
CA ILE A 955 -57.07 -1.04 -16.44
C ILE A 955 -58.32 -1.59 -17.15
N THR A 956 -59.44 -1.66 -16.42
CA THR A 956 -60.78 -1.94 -16.97
C THR A 956 -61.53 -0.68 -17.42
N GLN A 957 -61.04 0.53 -17.09
CA GLN A 957 -61.78 1.78 -17.28
C GLN A 957 -61.54 2.54 -18.59
N TYR A 958 -60.52 2.20 -19.40
CA TYR A 958 -60.23 2.93 -20.63
C TYR A 958 -60.58 2.14 -21.91
N PRO A 959 -61.22 2.79 -22.92
CA PRO A 959 -61.58 2.17 -24.18
C PRO A 959 -60.34 1.68 -24.93
N ALA A 960 -60.48 0.53 -25.62
CA ALA A 960 -59.37 -0.16 -26.30
C ALA A 960 -58.68 0.67 -27.41
N LYS A 961 -59.30 1.77 -27.86
CA LYS A 961 -58.85 2.60 -28.97
C LYS A 961 -57.69 3.56 -28.61
N ASP A 962 -57.53 3.88 -27.32
CA ASP A 962 -56.51 4.80 -26.81
C ASP A 962 -55.29 4.08 -26.21
N ARG A 963 -55.30 2.73 -26.22
CA ARG A 963 -54.19 1.90 -25.74
C ARG A 963 -53.05 1.93 -26.74
N HIS A 964 -51.91 2.48 -26.36
CA HIS A 964 -50.72 2.51 -27.19
C HIS A 964 -50.13 1.11 -27.37
N LYS A 965 -50.17 0.60 -28.60
CA LYS A 965 -49.74 -0.75 -29.02
C LYS A 965 -48.27 -1.09 -28.72
N ILE A 966 -47.39 -0.08 -28.62
CA ILE A 966 -45.94 -0.24 -28.42
C ILE A 966 -45.61 -0.73 -26.99
N LEU A 967 -46.40 -0.35 -25.99
CA LEU A 967 -46.11 -0.62 -24.58
C LEU A 967 -46.61 -1.97 -24.09
N GLN A 968 -47.52 -2.60 -24.85
CA GLN A 968 -47.93 -3.98 -24.59
C GLN A 968 -46.79 -4.98 -24.84
N ASN A 969 -45.73 -4.58 -25.56
CA ASN A 969 -44.61 -5.46 -25.89
C ASN A 969 -43.23 -4.81 -25.64
N TRP A 970 -43.11 -4.01 -24.58
CA TRP A 970 -41.86 -3.31 -24.27
C TRP A 970 -40.66 -4.26 -24.07
N PHE A 971 -40.82 -5.28 -23.23
CA PHE A 971 -39.75 -6.25 -22.97
C PHE A 971 -39.39 -7.06 -24.22
N GLY A 972 -40.34 -7.26 -25.13
CA GLY A 972 -40.10 -7.87 -26.43
C GLY A 972 -39.26 -7.00 -27.38
N LEU A 973 -39.48 -5.69 -27.39
CA LEU A 973 -38.60 -4.75 -28.10
C LEU A 973 -37.18 -4.77 -27.54
N LEU A 974 -37.04 -4.87 -26.22
CA LEU A 974 -35.74 -4.97 -25.55
C LEU A 974 -35.01 -6.27 -25.91
N ALA A 975 -35.71 -7.41 -25.88
CA ALA A 975 -35.17 -8.70 -26.31
C ALA A 975 -34.77 -8.68 -27.80
N ALA A 976 -35.57 -8.03 -28.66
CA ALA A 976 -35.25 -7.86 -30.07
C ALA A 976 -33.97 -7.01 -30.28
N HIS A 977 -33.73 -6.01 -29.42
CA HIS A 977 -32.52 -5.19 -29.48
C HIS A 977 -31.28 -5.98 -29.02
N VAL A 978 -31.37 -6.69 -27.89
CA VAL A 978 -30.29 -7.55 -27.38
C VAL A 978 -29.91 -8.61 -28.40
N TYR A 979 -30.91 -9.21 -29.07
CA TYR A 979 -30.72 -10.14 -30.17
C TYR A 979 -29.89 -9.51 -31.30
N LYS A 980 -30.30 -8.33 -31.80
CA LYS A 980 -29.56 -7.61 -32.86
C LYS A 980 -28.14 -7.23 -32.45
N GLN A 981 -27.93 -6.87 -31.19
CA GLN A 981 -26.60 -6.50 -30.69
C GLN A 981 -25.64 -7.70 -30.67
N LYS A 982 -26.15 -8.90 -30.35
CA LYS A 982 -25.36 -10.14 -30.32
C LYS A 982 -25.22 -10.79 -31.70
N ASN A 983 -26.21 -10.60 -32.58
CA ASN A 983 -26.18 -11.14 -33.92
C ASN A 983 -25.20 -10.36 -34.82
N THR A 984 -23.97 -10.89 -34.94
CA THR A 984 -22.90 -10.31 -35.77
C THR A 984 -22.94 -10.78 -37.22
N SER A 985 -23.77 -11.77 -37.52
CA SER A 985 -24.04 -12.28 -38.87
C SER A 985 -25.39 -11.74 -39.34
N ASP A 986 -25.41 -10.89 -40.37
CA ASP A 986 -26.64 -10.38 -41.02
C ASP A 986 -27.42 -11.48 -41.78
N SER A 987 -27.54 -12.70 -41.23
CA SER A 987 -28.34 -13.77 -41.80
C SER A 987 -29.83 -13.48 -41.63
N THR A 988 -30.61 -13.66 -42.70
CA THR A 988 -32.06 -13.45 -42.72
C THR A 988 -32.85 -14.47 -41.90
N THR A 989 -32.21 -15.58 -41.50
CA THR A 989 -32.80 -16.65 -40.67
C THR A 989 -32.58 -16.37 -39.18
N ILE A 990 -33.63 -16.53 -38.38
CA ILE A 990 -33.59 -16.31 -36.93
C ILE A 990 -32.83 -17.45 -36.25
N ASP A 991 -31.65 -17.16 -35.70
CA ASP A 991 -30.93 -18.08 -34.80
C ASP A 991 -31.73 -18.26 -33.49
N ILE A 992 -32.11 -19.51 -33.21
CA ILE A 992 -32.93 -19.89 -32.06
C ILE A 992 -32.12 -19.81 -30.76
N ASP A 993 -30.86 -20.22 -30.77
CA ASP A 993 -30.03 -20.27 -29.55
C ASP A 993 -29.73 -18.85 -29.05
N LEU A 994 -29.43 -17.94 -29.98
CA LEU A 994 -29.21 -16.53 -29.70
C LEU A 994 -30.50 -15.82 -29.23
N LEU A 995 -31.67 -16.24 -29.75
CA LEU A 995 -32.98 -15.76 -29.29
C LEU A 995 -33.30 -16.24 -27.87
N VAL A 996 -33.00 -17.50 -27.54
CA VAL A 996 -33.15 -18.04 -26.18
C VAL A 996 -32.24 -17.28 -25.21
N GLU A 997 -30.98 -17.03 -25.58
CA GLU A 997 -30.03 -16.27 -24.75
C GLU A 997 -30.52 -14.83 -24.52
N ALA A 998 -30.97 -14.13 -25.57
CA ALA A 998 -31.49 -12.77 -25.45
C ALA A 998 -32.77 -12.70 -24.59
N ALA A 999 -33.73 -13.62 -24.80
CA ALA A 999 -34.98 -13.66 -24.03
C ALA A 999 -34.73 -14.02 -22.56
N THR A 1000 -33.81 -14.94 -22.30
CA THR A 1000 -33.46 -15.38 -20.94
C THR A 1000 -32.75 -14.27 -20.17
N LEU A 1001 -31.83 -13.55 -20.80
CA LEU A 1001 -31.14 -12.40 -20.18
C LEU A 1001 -32.13 -11.30 -19.78
N VAL A 1002 -33.02 -10.89 -20.70
CA VAL A 1002 -34.02 -9.85 -20.40
C VAL A 1002 -34.94 -10.31 -19.26
N TYR A 1003 -35.42 -11.55 -19.30
CA TYR A 1003 -36.30 -12.08 -18.27
C TYR A 1003 -35.60 -12.16 -16.89
N GLN A 1004 -34.37 -12.66 -16.84
CA GLN A 1004 -33.56 -12.75 -15.62
C GLN A 1004 -33.32 -11.39 -14.98
N THR A 1005 -32.88 -10.42 -15.78
CA THR A 1005 -32.54 -9.08 -15.27
C THR A 1005 -33.76 -8.31 -14.82
N VAL A 1006 -34.87 -8.38 -15.57
CA VAL A 1006 -36.12 -7.71 -15.16
C VAL A 1006 -36.68 -8.37 -13.89
N PHE A 1007 -36.64 -9.70 -13.77
CA PHE A 1007 -37.12 -10.39 -12.57
C PHE A 1007 -36.29 -10.07 -11.33
N ALA A 1008 -34.95 -10.14 -11.44
CA ALA A 1008 -34.06 -9.84 -10.33
C ALA A 1008 -34.27 -8.41 -9.83
N THR A 1009 -34.34 -7.45 -10.75
CA THR A 1009 -34.51 -6.02 -10.45
C THR A 1009 -35.89 -5.73 -9.83
N ASP A 1010 -36.97 -6.27 -10.41
CA ASP A 1010 -38.34 -6.11 -9.89
C ASP A 1010 -38.50 -6.68 -8.48
N LEU A 1011 -37.91 -7.85 -8.23
CA LEU A 1011 -37.92 -8.48 -6.90
C LEU A 1011 -37.19 -7.64 -5.85
N THR A 1012 -36.09 -6.98 -6.24
CA THR A 1012 -35.35 -6.08 -5.34
C THR A 1012 -36.16 -4.82 -5.00
N LEU A 1013 -36.80 -4.23 -6.01
CA LEU A 1013 -37.59 -3.01 -5.84
C LEU A 1013 -38.83 -3.25 -4.98
N HIS A 1014 -39.44 -4.44 -5.09
CA HIS A 1014 -40.58 -4.86 -4.28
C HIS A 1014 -40.20 -5.79 -3.10
N ARG A 1015 -38.95 -5.71 -2.60
CA ARG A 1015 -38.45 -6.62 -1.55
C ARG A 1015 -39.30 -6.58 -0.28
N ASP A 1016 -39.69 -5.39 0.17
CA ASP A 1016 -40.50 -5.21 1.40
C ASP A 1016 -41.90 -5.82 1.29
N PHE A 1017 -42.40 -6.01 0.07
CA PHE A 1017 -43.69 -6.68 -0.16
C PHE A 1017 -43.56 -8.22 -0.07
N HIS A 1018 -42.44 -8.75 -0.52
CA HIS A 1018 -42.20 -10.19 -0.58
C HIS A 1018 -41.58 -10.78 0.68
N PHE A 1019 -40.75 -10.01 1.40
CA PHE A 1019 -40.05 -10.45 2.59
C PHE A 1019 -40.52 -9.72 3.82
N ASN A 1020 -40.67 -10.46 4.93
CA ASN A 1020 -40.99 -9.86 6.21
C ASN A 1020 -39.71 -9.28 6.84
N ARG A 1021 -39.75 -8.02 7.27
CA ARG A 1021 -38.69 -7.44 8.10
C ARG A 1021 -38.74 -8.02 9.52
N LEU A 1022 -37.56 -8.33 10.07
CA LEU A 1022 -37.37 -8.78 11.44
C LEU A 1022 -37.43 -7.58 12.38
N SER A 1023 -38.06 -7.74 13.55
CA SER A 1023 -38.14 -6.68 14.58
C SER A 1023 -36.79 -6.36 15.23
N THR A 1024 -35.83 -7.28 15.16
CA THR A 1024 -34.44 -7.08 15.58
C THR A 1024 -33.51 -7.70 14.53
N PRO A 1025 -32.53 -6.96 13.98
CA PRO A 1025 -31.58 -7.51 13.01
C PRO A 1025 -30.81 -8.69 13.58
N VAL A 1026 -30.59 -9.73 12.77
CA VAL A 1026 -29.89 -10.97 13.17
C VAL A 1026 -28.49 -10.98 12.57
N SER A 1027 -27.47 -11.26 13.38
CA SER A 1027 -26.08 -11.34 12.91
C SER A 1027 -25.89 -12.50 11.93
N VAL A 1028 -25.32 -12.21 10.76
CA VAL A 1028 -25.00 -13.23 9.75
C VAL A 1028 -23.70 -13.95 10.16
N PRO A 1029 -23.70 -15.29 10.30
CA PRO A 1029 -22.48 -16.03 10.59
C PRO A 1029 -21.51 -15.95 9.41
N ASP A 1030 -20.21 -16.00 9.69
CA ASP A 1030 -19.12 -15.98 8.68
C ASP A 1030 -19.02 -14.70 7.82
N ALA A 1031 -19.66 -13.61 8.24
CA ALA A 1031 -19.45 -12.30 7.65
C ALA A 1031 -18.19 -11.61 8.21
N THR A 1032 -17.40 -10.98 7.33
CA THR A 1032 -16.15 -10.30 7.70
C THR A 1032 -16.03 -8.97 6.98
N ILE A 1033 -15.60 -7.93 7.70
CA ILE A 1033 -15.34 -6.60 7.14
C ILE A 1033 -13.83 -6.43 7.03
N PHE A 1034 -13.33 -5.98 5.89
CA PHE A 1034 -11.90 -5.80 5.63
C PHE A 1034 -11.52 -4.32 5.62
N ASP A 1035 -10.35 -4.04 6.17
CA ASP A 1035 -9.71 -2.73 6.17
C ASP A 1035 -8.28 -2.86 5.64
N THR A 1036 -7.85 -1.95 4.78
CA THR A 1036 -6.53 -2.03 4.12
C THR A 1036 -5.47 -1.32 4.96
N PHE A 1037 -4.51 -2.08 5.50
CA PHE A 1037 -3.40 -1.52 6.26
C PHE A 1037 -2.05 -1.80 5.60
N MET A 1038 -1.14 -0.84 5.72
CA MET A 1038 0.27 -1.05 5.42
C MET A 1038 0.91 -1.97 6.47
N SER A 1039 1.32 -3.17 6.06
CA SER A 1039 1.98 -4.13 6.93
C SER A 1039 3.43 -4.37 6.51
N PHE A 1040 4.29 -4.58 7.52
CA PHE A 1040 5.67 -5.01 7.32
C PHE A 1040 5.69 -6.53 7.28
N ILE A 1041 5.83 -7.11 6.09
CA ILE A 1041 5.88 -8.56 5.92
C ILE A 1041 7.33 -9.01 6.12
N PRO A 1042 7.61 -9.88 7.11
CA PRO A 1042 8.96 -10.37 7.34
C PRO A 1042 9.38 -11.35 6.24
N VAL A 1043 10.54 -11.10 5.64
CA VAL A 1043 11.18 -12.01 4.69
C VAL A 1043 11.77 -13.19 5.48
N ARG A 1044 10.95 -14.23 5.69
CA ARG A 1044 11.26 -15.40 6.53
C ARG A 1044 12.67 -15.98 6.35
N PRO A 1045 13.18 -16.28 5.13
CA PRO A 1045 14.52 -16.83 4.98
C PRO A 1045 15.62 -15.85 5.42
N ALA A 1046 15.45 -14.54 5.19
CA ALA A 1046 16.41 -13.54 5.63
C ALA A 1046 16.47 -13.48 7.17
N PHE A 1047 15.32 -13.52 7.85
CA PHE A 1047 15.22 -13.54 9.30
C PHE A 1047 15.97 -14.73 9.93
N ILE A 1048 15.81 -15.94 9.37
CA ILE A 1048 16.48 -17.14 9.86
C ILE A 1048 18.00 -17.02 9.71
N VAL A 1049 18.48 -16.59 8.54
CA VAL A 1049 19.92 -16.43 8.29
C VAL A 1049 20.52 -15.36 9.20
N VAL A 1050 19.83 -14.22 9.38
CA VAL A 1050 20.26 -13.16 10.30
C VAL A 1050 20.32 -13.66 11.74
N PHE A 1051 19.32 -14.41 12.20
CA PHE A 1051 19.32 -15.02 13.53
C PHE A 1051 20.53 -15.93 13.74
N LEU A 1052 20.84 -16.80 12.77
CA LEU A 1052 21.99 -17.70 12.84
C LEU A 1052 23.33 -16.95 12.86
N ILE A 1053 23.46 -15.87 12.09
CA ILE A 1053 24.66 -15.03 12.09
C ILE A 1053 24.85 -14.36 13.46
N ILE A 1054 23.79 -13.72 13.99
CA ILE A 1054 23.86 -13.06 15.30
C ILE A 1054 24.15 -14.09 16.41
N ALA A 1055 23.54 -15.27 16.37
CA ALA A 1055 23.82 -16.34 17.33
C ALA A 1055 25.28 -16.78 17.27
N PHE A 1056 25.83 -16.99 16.07
CA PHE A 1056 27.24 -17.31 15.87
C PHE A 1056 28.17 -16.21 16.40
N ASP A 1057 27.84 -14.95 16.13
CA ASP A 1057 28.55 -13.79 16.65
C ASP A 1057 28.59 -13.79 18.19
N THR A 1058 27.44 -13.99 18.85
CA THR A 1058 27.39 -14.06 20.33
C THR A 1058 28.28 -15.16 20.88
N PHE A 1059 28.26 -16.34 20.24
CA PHE A 1059 29.10 -17.46 20.63
C PHE A 1059 30.59 -17.12 20.51
N VAL A 1060 31.02 -16.53 19.39
CA VAL A 1060 32.42 -16.16 19.18
C VAL A 1060 32.86 -15.08 20.16
N LEU A 1061 32.03 -14.05 20.42
CA LEU A 1061 32.36 -13.01 21.39
C LEU A 1061 32.50 -13.57 22.81
N MET A 1062 31.59 -14.45 23.22
CA MET A 1062 31.66 -15.15 24.51
C MET A 1062 32.91 -16.02 24.61
N TYR A 1063 33.21 -16.79 23.56
CA TYR A 1063 34.39 -17.65 23.49
C TYR A 1063 35.70 -16.85 23.57
N VAL A 1064 35.77 -15.74 22.84
CA VAL A 1064 36.89 -14.78 22.88
C VAL A 1064 37.10 -14.24 24.29
N PHE A 1065 36.03 -13.81 24.96
CA PHE A 1065 36.13 -13.25 26.31
C PHE A 1065 36.60 -14.29 27.34
N ILE A 1066 36.00 -15.48 27.35
CA ILE A 1066 36.35 -16.56 28.29
C ILE A 1066 37.82 -16.97 28.13
N THR A 1067 38.30 -17.11 26.89
CA THR A 1067 39.66 -17.59 26.62
C THR A 1067 40.74 -16.55 26.92
N ARG A 1068 40.44 -15.24 26.83
CA ARG A 1068 41.46 -14.17 26.86
C ARG A 1068 41.42 -13.25 28.07
N LYS A 1069 40.28 -13.12 28.78
CA LYS A 1069 40.14 -12.23 29.95
C LYS A 1069 41.21 -12.41 31.01
N ARG A 1070 41.59 -13.66 31.31
CA ARG A 1070 42.57 -13.99 32.38
C ARG A 1070 44.03 -14.00 31.92
N ARG A 1071 44.31 -13.76 30.64
CA ARG A 1071 45.68 -13.86 30.07
C ARG A 1071 46.29 -12.50 29.68
N PHE A 1072 45.61 -11.38 29.97
CA PHE A 1072 46.12 -10.05 29.64
C PHE A 1072 46.88 -9.44 30.84
N ASP A 1073 48.18 -9.69 30.92
CA ASP A 1073 49.05 -9.17 32.01
C ASP A 1073 50.12 -8.19 31.48
N PHE A 1074 49.77 -7.42 30.43
CA PHE A 1074 50.64 -6.38 29.92
C PHE A 1074 50.50 -5.09 30.74
N PRO A 1075 51.60 -4.40 31.09
CA PRO A 1075 51.51 -3.09 31.74
C PRO A 1075 50.87 -2.03 30.84
N ARG A 1076 50.93 -2.21 29.51
CA ARG A 1076 50.38 -1.34 28.47
C ARG A 1076 49.98 -2.17 27.24
N SER A 1077 48.98 -1.77 26.46
CA SER A 1077 48.71 -2.42 25.16
C SER A 1077 49.71 -1.93 24.08
N PRO A 1078 50.42 -2.82 23.36
CA PRO A 1078 51.39 -2.47 22.32
C PRO A 1078 50.69 -2.03 21.02
N ARG A 1079 50.04 -0.87 21.07
CA ARG A 1079 49.25 -0.33 19.95
C ARG A 1079 50.08 0.51 18.98
N SER A 1080 51.25 0.98 19.39
CA SER A 1080 52.04 1.96 18.65
C SER A 1080 53.54 1.76 18.91
N ILE A 1081 54.38 2.32 18.04
CA ILE A 1081 55.83 2.30 18.24
C ILE A 1081 56.20 2.93 19.59
N GLY A 1082 55.60 4.07 19.96
CA GLY A 1082 55.88 4.72 21.24
C GLY A 1082 55.49 3.89 22.46
N SER A 1083 54.49 3.01 22.35
CA SER A 1083 54.12 2.10 23.44
C SER A 1083 55.05 0.90 23.57
N MET A 1084 55.66 0.47 22.45
CA MET A 1084 56.53 -0.70 22.33
C MET A 1084 58.01 -0.36 22.58
N LEU A 1085 58.45 0.83 22.15
CA LEU A 1085 59.83 1.29 22.21
C LEU A 1085 60.44 1.17 23.62
N PRO A 1086 59.73 1.49 24.73
CA PRO A 1086 60.27 1.32 26.08
C PRO A 1086 60.64 -0.13 26.45
N TRP A 1087 59.95 -1.13 25.90
CA TRP A 1087 60.24 -2.54 26.20
C TRP A 1087 61.41 -3.09 25.38
N ILE A 1088 61.80 -2.38 24.32
CA ILE A 1088 62.81 -2.84 23.37
C ILE A 1088 64.09 -2.03 23.51
N ALA A 1089 64.02 -0.76 23.90
CA ALA A 1089 65.18 0.13 24.00
C ALA A 1089 66.33 -0.42 24.87
N LYS A 1090 66.03 -1.27 25.86
CA LYS A 1090 67.02 -1.92 26.75
C LYS A 1090 67.51 -3.30 26.29
N SER A 1091 66.93 -3.89 25.24
CA SER A 1091 67.15 -5.30 24.93
C SER A 1091 68.37 -5.56 24.04
N LYS A 1092 69.05 -6.68 24.30
CA LYS A 1092 70.18 -7.14 23.48
C LYS A 1092 69.72 -7.63 22.11
N MET A 1093 68.47 -8.09 22.03
CA MET A 1093 67.78 -8.47 20.79
C MET A 1093 67.88 -7.42 19.68
N LEU A 1094 67.92 -6.12 19.97
CA LEU A 1094 68.06 -5.07 18.94
C LEU A 1094 69.30 -5.25 18.04
N ASN A 1095 70.35 -5.88 18.55
CA ASN A 1095 71.56 -6.16 17.77
C ASN A 1095 71.31 -7.16 16.63
N ASP A 1096 70.33 -8.06 16.77
CA ASP A 1096 69.95 -9.03 15.74
C ASP A 1096 69.25 -8.34 14.54
N PHE A 1097 68.84 -7.08 14.69
CA PHE A 1097 68.15 -6.27 13.68
C PHE A 1097 68.98 -5.10 13.14
N ARG A 1098 70.19 -4.85 13.67
CA ARG A 1098 71.09 -3.81 13.13
C ARG A 1098 71.51 -4.14 11.70
N ASP A 1099 71.58 -3.12 10.85
CA ASP A 1099 71.98 -3.23 9.42
C ASP A 1099 71.11 -4.14 8.54
N THR A 1100 69.97 -4.62 9.05
CA THR A 1100 69.01 -5.46 8.30
C THR A 1100 67.95 -4.66 7.54
N SER A 1101 68.04 -3.32 7.53
CA SER A 1101 67.02 -2.43 6.97
C SER A 1101 67.02 -2.35 5.45
N SER A 1102 68.17 -2.56 4.82
CA SER A 1102 68.35 -2.63 3.37
C SER A 1102 67.93 -3.98 2.78
N TRP A 1103 67.73 -4.99 3.61
CA TRP A 1103 67.41 -6.35 3.18
C TRP A 1103 65.94 -6.52 2.80
N SER A 1104 65.67 -7.41 1.85
CA SER A 1104 64.30 -7.79 1.52
C SER A 1104 63.60 -8.47 2.72
N PRO A 1105 62.26 -8.40 2.84
CA PRO A 1105 61.55 -9.09 3.92
C PRO A 1105 61.85 -10.58 3.99
N SER A 1106 62.08 -11.22 2.85
CA SER A 1106 62.47 -12.63 2.72
C SER A 1106 63.89 -12.91 3.23
N GLU A 1107 64.87 -12.08 2.88
CA GLU A 1107 66.25 -12.21 3.35
C GLU A 1107 66.35 -12.07 4.86
N ARG A 1108 65.66 -11.05 5.40
CA ARG A 1108 65.59 -10.82 6.85
C ARG A 1108 64.86 -11.95 7.58
N ALA A 1109 63.80 -12.50 7.00
CA ALA A 1109 63.13 -13.67 7.55
C ALA A 1109 64.08 -14.88 7.59
N ALA A 1110 64.84 -15.12 6.52
CA ALA A 1110 65.84 -16.20 6.47
C ALA A 1110 66.96 -16.01 7.50
N HIS A 1111 67.44 -14.77 7.70
CA HIS A 1111 68.44 -14.46 8.72
C HIS A 1111 67.93 -14.73 10.15
N LEU A 1112 66.73 -14.23 10.48
CA LEU A 1112 66.14 -14.44 11.81
C LEU A 1112 65.81 -15.92 12.07
N MET A 1113 65.48 -16.69 11.02
CA MET A 1113 65.34 -18.14 11.13
C MET A 1113 66.69 -18.83 11.33
N LYS A 1114 67.76 -18.37 10.66
CA LYS A 1114 69.12 -18.91 10.79
C LYS A 1114 69.72 -18.71 12.18
N LEU A 1115 69.40 -17.61 12.85
CA LEU A 1115 69.86 -17.34 14.22
C LEU A 1115 69.33 -18.37 15.24
N ASN A 1116 68.17 -19.00 14.97
CA ASN A 1116 67.52 -20.01 15.83
C ASN A 1116 67.41 -19.63 17.33
N LYS A 1117 67.33 -18.33 17.62
CA LYS A 1117 67.19 -17.78 18.97
C LYS A 1117 65.75 -17.87 19.47
N ARG A 1118 65.60 -17.89 20.79
CA ARG A 1118 64.32 -17.90 21.51
C ARG A 1118 64.10 -16.54 22.15
N TYR A 1119 62.88 -16.03 22.10
CA TYR A 1119 62.55 -14.70 22.59
C TYR A 1119 61.37 -14.73 23.54
N ALA A 1120 61.41 -13.87 24.55
CA ALA A 1120 60.32 -13.71 25.51
C ALA A 1120 60.20 -12.26 25.99
N LEU A 1121 58.99 -11.91 26.42
CA LEU A 1121 58.78 -10.70 27.22
C LEU A 1121 59.13 -11.01 28.67
N ILE A 1122 60.37 -10.70 29.06
CA ILE A 1122 60.91 -11.00 30.39
C ILE A 1122 60.42 -9.93 31.38
N ARG A 1123 59.89 -10.39 32.50
CA ARG A 1123 59.58 -9.55 33.66
C ARG A 1123 60.65 -9.76 34.72
N THR A 1124 61.37 -8.70 35.06
CA THR A 1124 62.38 -8.68 36.12
C THR A 1124 61.85 -7.92 37.32
N ASP A 1125 61.62 -8.60 38.44
CA ASP A 1125 61.17 -7.97 39.68
C ASP A 1125 62.38 -7.37 40.42
N LEU A 1126 62.48 -6.04 40.51
CA LEU A 1126 63.38 -5.36 41.44
C LEU A 1126 62.73 -5.40 42.82
N GLY A 1127 63.49 -5.81 43.84
CA GLY A 1127 63.05 -6.15 45.22
C GLY A 1127 62.17 -5.15 46.01
N ASP A 1128 61.78 -4.02 45.44
CA ASP A 1128 60.86 -3.01 46.00
C ASP A 1128 59.40 -3.12 45.47
N GLY A 1129 59.03 -4.25 44.85
CA GLY A 1129 57.70 -4.43 44.24
C GLY A 1129 57.51 -3.67 42.92
N LYS A 1130 58.61 -3.17 42.33
CA LYS A 1130 58.72 -2.62 40.97
C LYS A 1130 59.22 -3.73 40.02
N GLY A 1131 58.38 -4.18 39.10
CA GLY A 1131 58.79 -5.06 38.00
C GLY A 1131 59.09 -4.25 36.74
N THR A 1132 60.22 -4.50 36.09
CA THR A 1132 60.57 -3.96 34.78
C THR A 1132 60.27 -5.01 33.71
N TYR A 1133 59.88 -4.56 32.51
CA TYR A 1133 59.54 -5.43 31.38
C TYR A 1133 60.48 -5.14 30.22
N ALA A 1134 61.14 -6.17 29.70
CA ALA A 1134 62.00 -6.08 28.53
C ALA A 1134 61.74 -7.24 27.57
N LEU A 1135 61.62 -6.93 26.28
CA LEU A 1135 61.52 -7.94 25.22
C LEU A 1135 62.93 -8.32 24.77
N ASP A 1136 63.44 -9.48 25.20
CA ASP A 1136 64.82 -9.90 24.94
C ASP A 1136 64.93 -11.40 24.59
N GLU A 1137 66.14 -11.81 24.21
CA GLU A 1137 66.51 -13.22 24.02
C GLU A 1137 66.42 -13.99 25.35
N GLU A 1138 65.79 -15.17 25.34
CA GLU A 1138 65.80 -16.07 26.49
C GLU A 1138 67.21 -16.68 26.65
N PRO A 1139 67.79 -16.67 27.87
CA PRO A 1139 69.09 -17.29 28.10
C PRO A 1139 69.00 -18.79 27.78
N SER A 1140 69.88 -19.28 26.90
CA SER A 1140 70.02 -20.71 26.67
C SER A 1140 70.44 -21.38 27.96
N VAL A 1141 69.59 -22.24 28.53
CA VAL A 1141 69.94 -23.09 29.67
C VAL A 1141 71.03 -24.05 29.21
N VAL A 1142 72.30 -23.68 29.42
CA VAL A 1142 73.44 -24.59 29.29
C VAL A 1142 73.58 -25.28 30.64
N GLY A 1143 73.15 -26.54 30.71
CA GLY A 1143 73.44 -27.43 31.83
C GLY A 1143 72.27 -28.28 32.28
N GLU A 1144 71.97 -29.35 31.54
CA GLU A 1144 71.61 -30.66 32.11
C GLU A 1144 71.62 -31.72 30.99
N CYS A 1145 72.83 -32.05 30.52
CA CYS A 1145 73.11 -33.40 30.06
C CYS A 1145 73.74 -34.11 31.26
N ASP A 1146 72.95 -34.88 32.02
CA ASP A 1146 73.31 -36.26 32.37
C ASP A 1146 72.21 -36.95 33.19
N VAL A 1147 72.03 -38.23 32.85
CA VAL A 1147 71.33 -39.31 33.56
C VAL A 1147 69.78 -39.34 33.54
N ARG A 1148 69.20 -40.10 32.59
CA ARG A 1148 68.72 -41.48 32.84
C ARG A 1148 68.02 -42.10 31.62
N ASP A 1149 68.55 -43.26 31.26
CA ASP A 1149 68.04 -44.24 30.31
C ASP A 1149 66.67 -44.87 30.71
N ILE A 1150 65.76 -44.92 29.72
CA ILE A 1150 64.90 -46.07 29.28
C ILE A 1150 63.74 -46.56 30.21
N PRO A 1151 62.61 -47.17 29.75
CA PRO A 1151 61.92 -47.22 28.42
C PRO A 1151 60.41 -46.82 28.46
N ALA A 1152 59.80 -46.85 27.26
CA ALA A 1152 58.38 -46.72 26.95
C ALA A 1152 57.42 -47.74 27.64
N LYS A 1153 56.17 -47.33 27.86
CA LYS A 1153 55.01 -48.23 27.98
C LYS A 1153 53.68 -47.56 27.60
N ASP A 1154 52.86 -48.36 26.92
CA ASP A 1154 51.54 -48.15 26.31
C ASP A 1154 50.42 -47.56 27.21
N PRO A 1155 49.29 -47.11 26.62
CA PRO A 1155 48.22 -46.44 27.34
C PRO A 1155 47.31 -47.44 28.07
N VAL A 1156 47.03 -47.19 29.35
CA VAL A 1156 46.04 -47.93 30.13
C VAL A 1156 44.75 -47.13 30.19
N VAL A 1157 43.71 -47.71 29.56
CA VAL A 1157 42.30 -47.47 29.84
C VAL A 1157 42.00 -48.02 31.23
N GLN A 1158 41.36 -47.23 32.11
CA GLN A 1158 40.52 -47.80 33.16
C GLN A 1158 39.38 -46.87 33.57
N SER A 1159 38.22 -47.50 33.54
CA SER A 1159 36.87 -47.06 33.84
C SER A 1159 36.57 -47.05 35.34
N THR A 1160 35.60 -46.19 35.70
CA THR A 1160 34.55 -46.32 36.77
C THR A 1160 34.99 -46.22 38.25
N PRO A 1161 34.04 -46.13 39.21
CA PRO A 1161 32.96 -45.13 39.39
C PRO A 1161 32.83 -44.67 40.87
N VAL A 1162 32.12 -43.59 41.20
CA VAL A 1162 31.49 -43.45 42.55
C VAL A 1162 30.18 -42.64 42.46
N HIS A 1163 29.16 -43.22 43.09
CA HIS A 1163 27.79 -42.76 43.29
C HIS A 1163 27.65 -42.09 44.68
N SER A 1164 26.51 -41.40 44.89
CA SER A 1164 25.94 -40.86 46.14
C SER A 1164 26.46 -39.48 46.59
N ASP A 1165 25.64 -38.56 47.13
CA ASP A 1165 24.21 -38.56 47.47
C ASP A 1165 23.74 -37.13 47.79
N ARG A 1166 22.42 -36.87 47.66
CA ARG A 1166 21.58 -35.82 48.30
C ARG A 1166 22.00 -34.34 48.10
N SER A 1167 21.18 -33.46 47.53
CA SER A 1167 19.80 -33.06 47.82
C SER A 1167 19.28 -32.14 46.73
#